data_AF-A0A3B8NJ46-F1
#
_entry.id   AF-A0A3B8NJ46-F1
#
_cell.length_a   1.000
_cell.length_b   1.000
_cell.length_c   1.000
_cell.angle_alpha   90.00
_cell.angle_beta   90.00
_cell.angle_gamma   90.00
#
_symmetry.space_group_name_H-M   'P 1'
#
loop_
_entity.id
_entity.type
_entity.pdbx_description
1 polymer ?
#
loop_
_entity_poly.entity_id
_entity_poly.type
_entity_poly.pdbx_seq_one_letter_code
_entity_poly.pdbx_strand_id
1 'polypeptide(L)'
;MISQFQKVTILFKWFLLAIVFYPLTSQSDSVARKWNEQNLNAIRLDVPHPPVHARNLFHVSVAMWDAWAAFDNVAVGYLYNETAVAPDLENDGLDSMDIERAREEAISFAAYRVLISRYKNSVGADLTREALMNQMVTLGYDESNDSIEGDSPAALGNRIANTVLSFFWDDGSGEADNYVDLTYEPENDPLPLDEPRFTLLTTSNPSRWQPLAFGDFALTQNGIETDLIQNFQGSQWLMVRPFALRRKSPSGLYDDPGPPPMLGSSGDQQFKDNINQVIRYSSWLDPRDQVEMNISPQVYANNRLGRMDGRGHGNNPVTGDPYPENKVLRADYGRVIAEFWADGPDSETPPGHWNVVANEVADHPQTTRRIEGEGPAVNDLEWDVKCYFAMNGAQHDAATAAWTCKRIYDYGRPITMCRYMGSKGQSTDKGDPGTFAELTYDPEGLKLEPGLVEIVTPETALPGQRHEHLASSIGSIAIYAWSGEPDDPESELGGVEWIPAMNWLPYQRDTFVTPAFASYVSGHSCFSRAGAEVMTKITGSPYFPGGFKEYLIPKGSLEFEYGPTDDVRLQWASYYDASDEAGISRLWGGIHVLVDDLPGRVMGSRAGLRAYELARKYWDGSIIKEPVQFSFSRDVTLAKVTLKWDRTIGLFYKVQSSYDLGSWWDETEWIRAEDIWGKFEDTTPSPERGFYRILRSISGS
;
A
#
# COMPACT_ATOMS: atom_id res chain seq x y z
N MET A 1 -3.88 -18.01 -40.52
CA MET A 1 -3.85 -19.48 -40.55
C MET A 1 -2.40 -19.88 -40.80
N ILE A 2 -1.76 -20.52 -39.81
CA ILE A 2 -0.32 -20.89 -39.74
C ILE A 2 0.59 -19.64 -39.54
N SER A 3 1.29 -19.40 -38.44
CA SER A 3 1.74 -20.28 -37.34
C SER A 3 1.67 -19.59 -35.97
N GLN A 4 0.70 -20.01 -35.15
CA GLN A 4 0.95 -20.19 -33.72
C GLN A 4 2.04 -21.25 -33.59
N PHE A 5 3.25 -20.90 -33.08
CA PHE A 5 4.23 -21.80 -32.46
C PHE A 5 5.59 -21.08 -32.27
N GLN A 6 5.66 -20.17 -31.29
CA GLN A 6 6.89 -19.83 -30.55
C GLN A 6 6.43 -19.57 -29.10
N LYS A 7 6.11 -20.62 -28.32
CA LYS A 7 7.01 -21.20 -27.30
C LYS A 7 7.73 -20.10 -26.51
N VAL A 8 7.16 -19.61 -25.40
CA VAL A 8 7.36 -20.23 -24.06
C VAL A 8 8.75 -20.85 -23.96
N THR A 9 9.77 -19.98 -23.94
CA THR A 9 11.14 -20.33 -23.61
C THR A 9 11.83 -19.11 -22.98
N ILE A 10 11.48 -18.75 -21.75
CA ILE A 10 12.39 -18.00 -20.88
C ILE A 10 12.65 -18.90 -19.67
N LEU A 11 13.67 -19.74 -19.87
CA LEU A 11 14.34 -20.50 -18.83
C LEU A 11 15.16 -19.53 -17.97
N PHE A 12 14.92 -19.59 -16.66
CA PHE A 12 15.92 -19.44 -15.59
C PHE A 12 17.29 -18.90 -16.02
N LYS A 13 17.49 -17.58 -15.89
CA LYS A 13 18.84 -17.01 -15.76
C LYS A 13 19.13 -16.83 -14.27
N TRP A 14 20.01 -17.69 -13.78
CA TRP A 14 20.64 -17.61 -12.47
C TRP A 14 21.54 -16.37 -12.38
N PHE A 15 21.35 -15.55 -11.34
CA PHE A 15 22.39 -14.64 -10.85
C PHE A 15 22.98 -15.22 -9.56
N LEU A 16 24.14 -15.85 -9.70
CA LEU A 16 25.07 -16.11 -8.59
C LEU A 16 25.81 -14.80 -8.30
N LEU A 17 25.45 -14.11 -7.23
CA LEU A 17 26.30 -13.07 -6.63
C LEU A 17 26.96 -13.63 -5.37
N ALA A 18 28.25 -13.30 -5.19
CA ALA A 18 29.13 -13.89 -4.21
C ALA A 18 28.63 -13.77 -2.76
N ILE A 19 28.23 -14.91 -2.18
CA ILE A 19 27.99 -15.07 -0.75
C ILE A 19 29.36 -15.15 -0.07
N VAL A 20 29.68 -14.14 0.74
CA VAL A 20 30.73 -14.27 1.76
C VAL A 20 30.23 -15.30 2.77
N PHE A 21 30.78 -16.52 2.72
CA PHE A 21 30.46 -17.61 3.64
C PHE A 21 30.86 -17.25 5.06
N TYR A 22 29.92 -16.73 5.84
CA TYR A 22 29.85 -17.03 7.26
C TYR A 22 29.08 -18.33 7.42
N PRO A 23 29.49 -19.27 8.30
CA PRO A 23 28.70 -20.45 8.58
C PRO A 23 27.44 -20.01 9.35
N LEU A 24 26.38 -19.69 8.62
CA LEU A 24 25.04 -19.54 9.18
C LEU A 24 24.55 -20.95 9.51
N THR A 25 24.28 -21.22 10.78
CA THR A 25 23.27 -22.22 11.12
C THR A 25 22.00 -21.82 10.38
N SER A 26 21.60 -22.60 9.37
CA SER A 26 20.28 -22.45 8.75
C SER A 26 19.25 -22.73 9.84
N GLN A 27 18.72 -21.66 10.44
CA GLN A 27 17.49 -21.72 11.19
C GLN A 27 16.38 -21.92 10.14
N SER A 28 15.55 -22.95 10.31
CA SER A 28 14.42 -23.17 9.40
C SER A 28 13.36 -22.11 9.66
N ASP A 29 12.84 -21.48 8.60
CA ASP A 29 11.74 -20.51 8.69
C ASP A 29 10.57 -21.03 9.53
N SER A 30 9.97 -20.14 10.33
CA SER A 30 8.75 -20.46 11.08
C SER A 30 7.60 -20.82 10.13
N VAL A 31 6.59 -21.53 10.64
CA VAL A 31 5.41 -21.85 9.82
C VAL A 31 4.69 -20.58 9.33
N ALA A 32 4.69 -19.50 10.13
CA ALA A 32 4.05 -18.25 9.77
C ALA A 32 4.80 -17.56 8.63
N ARG A 33 6.14 -17.59 8.66
CA ARG A 33 6.98 -17.12 7.55
C ARG A 33 6.70 -17.88 6.27
N LYS A 34 6.62 -19.22 6.33
CA LYS A 34 6.32 -20.05 5.14
C LYS A 34 4.98 -19.68 4.51
N TRP A 35 3.92 -19.50 5.30
CA TRP A 35 2.60 -19.10 4.78
C TRP A 35 2.55 -17.64 4.32
N ASN A 36 3.34 -16.75 4.93
CA ASN A 36 3.51 -15.38 4.43
C ASN A 36 4.16 -15.38 3.04
N GLU A 37 5.23 -16.15 2.83
CA GLU A 37 5.88 -16.29 1.51
C GLU A 37 4.93 -16.87 0.46
N GLN A 38 4.08 -17.85 0.82
CA GLN A 38 3.02 -18.33 -0.09
C GLN A 38 2.02 -17.24 -0.46
N ASN A 39 1.64 -16.37 0.49
CA ASN A 39 0.76 -15.23 0.22
C ASN A 39 1.43 -14.21 -0.72
N LEU A 40 2.70 -13.86 -0.48
CA LEU A 40 3.47 -12.96 -1.33
C LEU A 40 3.62 -13.53 -2.75
N ASN A 41 3.90 -14.81 -2.89
CA ASN A 41 3.95 -15.48 -4.19
C ASN A 41 2.59 -15.46 -4.91
N ALA A 42 1.49 -15.63 -4.18
CA ALA A 42 0.15 -15.52 -4.76
C ALA A 42 -0.14 -14.11 -5.29
N ILE A 43 0.34 -13.05 -4.60
CA ILE A 43 0.22 -11.67 -5.08
C ILE A 43 0.98 -11.46 -6.39
N ARG A 44 2.22 -11.96 -6.48
CA ARG A 44 3.06 -11.84 -7.69
C ARG A 44 2.41 -12.44 -8.93
N LEU A 45 1.59 -13.47 -8.73
CA LEU A 45 0.87 -14.20 -9.78
C LEU A 45 -0.51 -13.63 -10.12
N ASP A 46 -0.93 -12.52 -9.50
CA ASP A 46 -2.26 -11.94 -9.68
C ASP A 46 -2.22 -10.49 -10.17
N VAL A 47 -3.37 -9.98 -10.63
CA VAL A 47 -3.51 -8.58 -11.06
C VAL A 47 -3.16 -7.65 -9.88
N PRO A 48 -2.31 -6.63 -10.08
CA PRO A 48 -1.96 -5.67 -9.06
C PRO A 48 -3.20 -4.89 -8.62
N HIS A 49 -3.70 -5.22 -7.43
CA HIS A 49 -4.84 -4.56 -6.80
C HIS A 49 -4.47 -4.30 -5.32
N PRO A 50 -3.66 -3.27 -5.03
CA PRO A 50 -3.04 -3.10 -3.70
C PRO A 50 -4.02 -3.16 -2.51
N PRO A 51 -5.25 -2.61 -2.58
CA PRO A 51 -6.22 -2.78 -1.50
C PRO A 51 -6.64 -4.23 -1.23
N VAL A 52 -6.88 -5.03 -2.27
CA VAL A 52 -7.25 -6.46 -2.17
C VAL A 52 -6.08 -7.24 -1.57
N HIS A 53 -4.86 -6.96 -2.03
CA HIS A 53 -3.66 -7.62 -1.53
C HIS A 53 -3.38 -7.29 -0.06
N ALA A 54 -3.53 -6.02 0.36
CA ALA A 54 -3.44 -5.64 1.76
C ALA A 54 -4.49 -6.35 2.64
N ARG A 55 -5.73 -6.49 2.14
CA ARG A 55 -6.81 -7.21 2.80
C ARG A 55 -6.51 -8.71 2.92
N ASN A 56 -6.00 -9.34 1.86
CA ASN A 56 -5.63 -10.77 1.87
C ASN A 56 -4.48 -11.04 2.85
N LEU A 57 -3.44 -10.20 2.86
CA LEU A 57 -2.36 -10.23 3.84
C LEU A 57 -2.89 -10.13 5.28
N PHE A 58 -3.83 -9.21 5.52
CA PHE A 58 -4.44 -9.04 6.83
C PHE A 58 -5.25 -10.26 7.26
N HIS A 59 -6.09 -10.82 6.39
CA HIS A 59 -6.92 -11.97 6.71
C HIS A 59 -6.11 -13.21 7.07
N VAL A 60 -5.03 -13.47 6.33
CA VAL A 60 -4.11 -14.57 6.66
C VAL A 60 -3.43 -14.29 7.99
N SER A 61 -2.97 -13.06 8.22
CA SER A 61 -2.34 -12.69 9.50
C SER A 61 -3.27 -12.83 10.70
N VAL A 62 -4.56 -12.49 10.55
CA VAL A 62 -5.59 -12.74 11.56
C VAL A 62 -5.74 -14.25 11.82
N ALA A 63 -5.80 -15.06 10.77
CA ALA A 63 -5.95 -16.50 10.91
C ALA A 63 -4.75 -17.13 11.64
N MET A 64 -3.53 -16.69 11.32
CA MET A 64 -2.32 -17.13 12.02
C MET A 64 -2.26 -16.63 13.48
N TRP A 65 -2.65 -15.38 13.72
CA TRP A 65 -2.69 -14.80 15.06
C TRP A 65 -3.68 -15.52 15.98
N ASP A 66 -4.92 -15.74 15.51
CA ASP A 66 -5.96 -16.41 16.28
C ASP A 66 -5.58 -17.86 16.60
N ALA A 67 -4.92 -18.54 15.66
CA ALA A 67 -4.41 -19.90 15.87
C ALA A 67 -3.28 -19.94 16.91
N TRP A 68 -2.37 -18.97 16.88
CA TRP A 68 -1.29 -18.86 17.87
C TRP A 68 -1.83 -18.52 19.27
N ALA A 69 -2.76 -17.56 19.34
CA ALA A 69 -3.34 -17.06 20.58
C ALA A 69 -4.19 -18.10 21.31
N ALA A 70 -4.80 -19.05 20.60
CA ALA A 70 -5.58 -20.13 21.19
C ALA A 70 -4.79 -21.01 22.18
N PHE A 71 -3.46 -21.07 22.03
CA PHE A 71 -2.56 -21.82 22.91
C PHE A 71 -1.80 -20.93 23.90
N ASP A 72 -2.14 -19.64 24.00
CA ASP A 72 -1.53 -18.70 24.93
C ASP A 72 -2.50 -18.30 26.05
N ASN A 73 -1.98 -18.16 27.27
CA ASN A 73 -2.82 -17.87 28.45
C ASN A 73 -3.12 -16.37 28.65
N VAL A 74 -2.50 -15.50 27.87
CA VAL A 74 -2.60 -14.03 28.00
C VAL A 74 -3.19 -13.41 26.74
N ALA A 75 -2.75 -13.87 25.57
CA ALA A 75 -3.18 -13.33 24.30
C ALA A 75 -4.69 -13.51 24.08
N VAL A 76 -5.25 -12.59 23.29
CA VAL A 76 -6.64 -12.62 22.85
C VAL A 76 -6.63 -12.69 21.33
N GLY A 77 -7.35 -13.64 20.76
CA GLY A 77 -7.59 -13.70 19.32
C GLY A 77 -8.43 -12.51 18.85
N TYR A 78 -8.18 -12.04 17.63
CA TYR A 78 -8.93 -10.96 17.02
C TYR A 78 -10.37 -11.38 16.74
N LEU A 79 -10.57 -12.55 16.12
CA LEU A 79 -11.87 -13.05 15.73
C LEU A 79 -12.29 -14.34 16.44
N TYR A 80 -11.35 -15.23 16.73
CA TYR A 80 -11.61 -16.53 17.30
C TYR A 80 -10.83 -16.71 18.61
N ASN A 81 -11.53 -17.13 19.67
CA ASN A 81 -11.00 -17.10 21.06
C ASN A 81 -11.29 -18.41 21.81
N GLU A 82 -11.02 -19.54 21.16
CA GLU A 82 -11.02 -20.85 21.84
C GLU A 82 -9.73 -21.01 22.67
N THR A 83 -9.84 -21.51 23.89
CA THR A 83 -8.67 -21.96 24.66
C THR A 83 -8.38 -23.41 24.33
N ALA A 84 -7.33 -23.63 23.54
CA ALA A 84 -6.91 -24.94 23.07
C ALA A 84 -5.84 -25.56 23.97
N VAL A 85 -5.81 -26.89 24.03
CA VAL A 85 -4.77 -27.65 24.72
C VAL A 85 -4.00 -28.43 23.66
N ALA A 86 -2.68 -28.29 23.65
CA ALA A 86 -1.85 -29.07 22.73
C ALA A 86 -1.97 -30.58 23.03
N PRO A 87 -1.93 -31.46 22.03
CA PRO A 87 -1.81 -32.89 22.26
C PRO A 87 -0.41 -33.22 22.81
N ASP A 88 -0.36 -34.13 23.79
CA ASP A 88 0.90 -34.73 24.27
C ASP A 88 1.33 -35.81 23.27
N LEU A 89 2.16 -35.43 22.29
CA LEU A 89 2.48 -36.26 21.14
C LEU A 89 3.40 -37.44 21.52
N GLU A 90 4.26 -37.25 22.52
CA GLU A 90 5.25 -38.22 22.95
C GLU A 90 4.78 -39.05 24.17
N ASN A 91 3.62 -38.71 24.75
CA ASN A 91 3.01 -39.33 25.94
C ASN A 91 3.91 -39.28 27.18
N ASP A 92 4.74 -38.24 27.30
CA ASP A 92 5.66 -37.99 28.41
C ASP A 92 5.38 -36.67 29.16
N GLY A 93 4.27 -36.02 28.82
CA GLY A 93 3.76 -34.80 29.43
C GLY A 93 4.02 -33.57 28.57
N LEU A 94 3.03 -32.67 28.53
CA LEU A 94 3.06 -31.47 27.70
C LEU A 94 4.31 -30.61 27.93
N ASP A 95 5.05 -30.38 26.85
CA ASP A 95 6.19 -29.48 26.83
C ASP A 95 6.01 -28.32 25.83
N SER A 96 7.04 -27.48 25.69
CA SER A 96 7.01 -26.34 24.77
C SER A 96 7.02 -26.76 23.28
N MET A 97 7.58 -27.93 22.97
CA MET A 97 7.66 -28.46 21.61
C MET A 97 6.28 -28.94 21.14
N ASP A 98 5.51 -29.59 22.02
CA ASP A 98 4.11 -29.97 21.73
C ASP A 98 3.25 -28.74 21.42
N ILE A 99 3.39 -27.68 22.21
CA ILE A 99 2.66 -26.42 21.99
C ILE A 99 3.06 -25.78 20.66
N GLU A 100 4.35 -25.77 20.34
CA GLU A 100 4.84 -25.23 19.07
C GLU A 100 4.31 -26.03 17.88
N ARG A 101 4.40 -27.37 17.90
CA ARG A 101 3.83 -28.25 16.86
C ARG A 101 2.33 -28.05 16.69
N ALA A 102 1.58 -27.94 17.79
CA ALA A 102 0.13 -27.68 17.74
C ALA A 102 -0.17 -26.31 17.10
N ARG A 103 0.59 -25.27 17.45
CA ARG A 103 0.48 -23.95 16.79
C ARG A 103 0.80 -24.06 15.31
N GLU A 104 1.86 -24.77 14.92
CA GLU A 104 2.26 -24.95 13.53
C GLU A 104 1.16 -25.61 12.68
N GLU A 105 0.53 -26.66 13.20
CA GLU A 105 -0.58 -27.36 12.55
C GLU A 105 -1.81 -26.45 12.43
N ALA A 106 -2.26 -25.83 13.54
CA ALA A 106 -3.43 -24.96 13.53
C ALA A 106 -3.25 -23.75 12.58
N ILE A 107 -2.07 -23.11 12.60
CA ILE A 107 -1.72 -22.02 11.69
C ILE A 107 -1.78 -22.48 10.24
N SER A 108 -1.28 -23.69 9.95
CA SER A 108 -1.22 -24.19 8.58
C SER A 108 -2.59 -24.44 7.99
N PHE A 109 -3.47 -25.12 8.72
CA PHE A 109 -4.84 -25.32 8.28
C PHE A 109 -5.59 -23.99 8.16
N ALA A 110 -5.40 -23.06 9.10
CA ALA A 110 -6.05 -21.75 9.05
C ALA A 110 -5.61 -20.92 7.82
N ALA A 111 -4.29 -20.78 7.62
CA ALA A 111 -3.71 -20.00 6.52
C ALA A 111 -4.04 -20.62 5.15
N TYR A 112 -3.90 -21.95 5.01
CA TYR A 112 -4.22 -22.68 3.78
C TYR A 112 -5.65 -22.41 3.31
N ARG A 113 -6.63 -22.57 4.21
CA ARG A 113 -8.06 -22.39 3.88
C ARG A 113 -8.37 -20.95 3.49
N VAL A 114 -7.79 -19.97 4.19
CA VAL A 114 -7.96 -18.56 3.84
C VAL A 114 -7.35 -18.26 2.46
N LEU A 115 -6.11 -18.67 2.21
CA LEU A 115 -5.41 -18.42 0.94
C LEU A 115 -6.11 -19.07 -0.25
N ILE A 116 -6.53 -20.33 -0.12
CA ILE A 116 -7.30 -21.04 -1.16
C ILE A 116 -8.58 -20.27 -1.50
N SER A 117 -9.28 -19.71 -0.50
CA SER A 117 -10.48 -18.93 -0.75
C SER A 117 -10.19 -17.58 -1.41
N ARG A 118 -9.13 -16.86 -0.99
CA ARG A 118 -8.83 -15.51 -1.48
C ARG A 118 -8.32 -15.50 -2.92
N TYR A 119 -7.53 -16.50 -3.31
CA TYR A 119 -6.94 -16.60 -4.64
C TYR A 119 -7.70 -17.56 -5.57
N LYS A 120 -8.91 -18.02 -5.21
CA LYS A 120 -9.68 -18.95 -6.06
C LYS A 120 -10.01 -18.38 -7.45
N ASN A 121 -10.12 -17.05 -7.56
CA ASN A 121 -10.52 -16.33 -8.78
C ASN A 121 -9.37 -15.47 -9.36
N SER A 122 -8.15 -15.55 -8.80
CA SER A 122 -7.00 -14.81 -9.31
C SER A 122 -6.56 -15.31 -10.68
N VAL A 123 -5.83 -14.50 -11.45
CA VAL A 123 -5.25 -14.93 -12.73
C VAL A 123 -4.34 -16.15 -12.55
N GLY A 124 -3.49 -16.15 -11.52
CA GLY A 124 -2.61 -17.26 -11.16
C GLY A 124 -3.23 -18.38 -10.31
N ALA A 125 -4.57 -18.51 -10.26
CA ALA A 125 -5.25 -19.37 -9.27
C ALA A 125 -4.77 -20.83 -9.25
N ASP A 126 -4.48 -21.43 -10.40
CA ASP A 126 -4.04 -22.83 -10.47
C ASP A 126 -2.62 -23.02 -9.92
N LEU A 127 -1.68 -22.13 -10.28
CA LEU A 127 -0.31 -22.15 -9.75
C LEU A 127 -0.29 -21.88 -8.25
N THR A 128 -1.06 -20.89 -7.80
CA THR A 128 -1.23 -20.59 -6.37
C THR A 128 -1.79 -21.80 -5.63
N ARG A 129 -2.87 -22.42 -6.13
CA ARG A 129 -3.48 -23.60 -5.51
C ARG A 129 -2.47 -24.75 -5.39
N GLU A 130 -1.73 -25.05 -6.45
CA GLU A 130 -0.70 -26.09 -6.44
C GLU A 130 0.39 -25.82 -5.40
N ALA A 131 0.90 -24.59 -5.34
CA ALA A 131 1.92 -24.20 -4.36
C ALA A 131 1.43 -24.35 -2.91
N LEU A 132 0.19 -23.95 -2.63
CA LEU A 132 -0.44 -24.07 -1.31
C LEU A 132 -0.64 -25.55 -0.90
N MET A 133 -1.07 -26.41 -1.82
CA MET A 133 -1.19 -27.85 -1.57
C MET A 133 0.17 -28.49 -1.32
N ASN A 134 1.18 -28.15 -2.13
CA ASN A 134 2.54 -28.64 -1.93
C ASN A 134 3.13 -28.17 -0.58
N GLN A 135 2.77 -26.98 -0.11
CA GLN A 135 3.15 -26.49 1.21
C GLN A 135 2.57 -27.36 2.33
N MET A 136 1.28 -27.75 2.25
CA MET A 136 0.65 -28.67 3.21
C MET A 136 1.36 -30.03 3.22
N VAL A 137 1.60 -30.61 2.04
CA VAL A 137 2.30 -31.91 1.90
C VAL A 137 3.72 -31.84 2.47
N THR A 138 4.44 -30.74 2.21
CA THR A 138 5.81 -30.53 2.72
C THR A 138 5.84 -30.44 4.25
N LEU A 139 4.78 -29.88 4.85
CA LEU A 139 4.62 -29.81 6.31
C LEU A 139 4.07 -31.13 6.91
N GLY A 140 3.72 -32.11 6.09
CA GLY A 140 3.22 -33.43 6.53
C GLY A 140 1.72 -33.46 6.82
N TYR A 141 0.96 -32.48 6.33
CA TYR A 141 -0.49 -32.38 6.56
C TYR A 141 -1.30 -32.86 5.35
N ASP A 142 -2.44 -33.50 5.62
CA ASP A 142 -3.45 -33.84 4.63
C ASP A 142 -4.33 -32.61 4.34
N GLU A 143 -4.15 -32.01 3.17
CA GLU A 143 -4.86 -30.80 2.75
C GLU A 143 -6.37 -31.02 2.57
N SER A 144 -6.81 -32.28 2.44
CA SER A 144 -8.22 -32.65 2.33
C SER A 144 -8.96 -32.65 3.67
N ASN A 145 -8.24 -32.63 4.80
CA ASN A 145 -8.85 -32.58 6.13
C ASN A 145 -9.52 -31.22 6.41
N ASP A 146 -10.83 -31.16 6.23
CA ASP A 146 -11.68 -29.98 6.45
C ASP A 146 -12.53 -30.08 7.73
N SER A 147 -12.28 -31.07 8.58
CA SER A 147 -13.05 -31.26 9.82
C SER A 147 -12.94 -30.02 10.70
N ILE A 148 -14.08 -29.56 11.21
CA ILE A 148 -14.19 -28.53 12.25
C ILE A 148 -14.52 -29.11 13.62
N GLU A 149 -14.70 -30.43 13.70
CA GLU A 149 -15.11 -31.16 14.90
C GLU A 149 -13.91 -31.68 15.68
N GLY A 150 -14.02 -31.68 17.01
CA GLY A 150 -13.01 -32.18 17.93
C GLY A 150 -11.90 -31.17 18.27
N ASP A 151 -10.95 -31.63 19.09
CA ASP A 151 -9.95 -30.79 19.75
C ASP A 151 -8.58 -30.80 19.04
N SER A 152 -8.50 -31.32 17.80
CA SER A 152 -7.23 -31.34 17.08
C SER A 152 -6.82 -29.94 16.62
N PRO A 153 -5.51 -29.65 16.52
CA PRO A 153 -5.05 -28.37 15.99
C PRO A 153 -5.52 -28.09 14.56
N ALA A 154 -5.59 -29.12 13.70
CA ALA A 154 -6.19 -28.99 12.37
C ALA A 154 -7.67 -28.56 12.42
N ALA A 155 -8.47 -29.14 13.33
CA ALA A 155 -9.87 -28.77 13.48
C ALA A 155 -10.04 -27.34 13.97
N LEU A 156 -9.21 -26.92 14.93
CA LEU A 156 -9.10 -25.52 15.38
C LEU A 156 -8.76 -24.59 14.20
N GLY A 157 -7.73 -24.91 13.41
CA GLY A 157 -7.33 -24.13 12.24
C GLY A 157 -8.46 -23.96 11.22
N ASN A 158 -9.20 -25.05 10.94
CA ASN A 158 -10.38 -25.00 10.07
C ASN A 158 -11.52 -24.14 10.66
N ARG A 159 -11.78 -24.19 11.98
CA ARG A 159 -12.77 -23.31 12.65
C ARG A 159 -12.38 -21.83 12.56
N ILE A 160 -11.09 -21.53 12.74
CA ILE A 160 -10.56 -20.17 12.61
C ILE A 160 -10.75 -19.67 11.18
N ALA A 161 -10.33 -20.44 10.18
CA ALA A 161 -10.51 -20.07 8.79
C ALA A 161 -11.99 -19.81 8.44
N ASN A 162 -12.89 -20.68 8.89
CA ASN A 162 -14.33 -20.48 8.69
C ASN A 162 -14.82 -19.17 9.32
N THR A 163 -14.35 -18.85 10.53
CA THR A 163 -14.68 -17.60 11.24
C THR A 163 -14.15 -16.37 10.49
N VAL A 164 -12.90 -16.41 10.03
CA VAL A 164 -12.26 -15.32 9.26
C VAL A 164 -12.99 -15.09 7.94
N LEU A 165 -13.19 -16.15 7.16
CA LEU A 165 -13.85 -16.06 5.85
C LEU A 165 -15.28 -15.55 5.98
N SER A 166 -16.04 -16.04 6.97
CA SER A 166 -17.41 -15.59 7.21
C SER A 166 -17.48 -14.13 7.67
N PHE A 167 -16.61 -13.71 8.59
CA PHE A 167 -16.63 -12.35 9.14
C PHE A 167 -16.28 -11.27 8.11
N PHE A 168 -15.40 -11.61 7.17
CA PHE A 168 -14.95 -10.68 6.13
C PHE A 168 -15.72 -10.79 4.82
N TRP A 169 -16.64 -11.75 4.67
CA TRP A 169 -17.39 -11.94 3.43
C TRP A 169 -18.18 -10.70 3.00
N ASP A 170 -18.76 -9.99 3.97
CA ASP A 170 -19.52 -8.74 3.75
C ASP A 170 -18.88 -7.56 4.54
N ASP A 171 -17.57 -7.40 4.40
CA ASP A 171 -16.82 -6.33 5.05
C ASP A 171 -16.85 -4.99 4.28
N GLY A 172 -17.64 -4.91 3.20
CA GLY A 172 -17.72 -3.76 2.30
C GLY A 172 -16.77 -3.79 1.10
N SER A 173 -15.97 -4.85 0.93
CA SER A 173 -15.06 -4.98 -0.22
C SER A 173 -15.74 -5.31 -1.56
N GLY A 174 -16.95 -5.87 -1.52
CA GLY A 174 -17.65 -6.36 -2.71
C GLY A 174 -17.05 -7.64 -3.30
N GLU A 175 -16.38 -8.46 -2.48
CA GLU A 175 -15.70 -9.70 -2.93
C GLU A 175 -16.60 -10.65 -3.73
N ALA A 176 -17.88 -10.77 -3.35
CA ALA A 176 -18.85 -11.62 -4.04
C ALA A 176 -19.09 -11.19 -5.51
N ASP A 177 -18.96 -9.90 -5.79
CA ASP A 177 -19.14 -9.29 -7.10
C ASP A 177 -17.79 -8.98 -7.77
N ASN A 178 -16.73 -9.70 -7.40
CA ASN A 178 -15.37 -9.53 -7.90
C ASN A 178 -14.83 -8.10 -7.72
N TYR A 179 -15.14 -7.48 -6.58
CA TYR A 179 -14.64 -6.15 -6.21
C TYR A 179 -15.12 -5.01 -7.13
N VAL A 180 -16.24 -5.19 -7.83
CA VAL A 180 -16.84 -4.17 -8.71
C VAL A 180 -17.58 -3.11 -7.90
N ASP A 181 -17.37 -1.83 -8.22
CA ASP A 181 -18.16 -0.70 -7.70
C ASP A 181 -19.11 -0.15 -8.77
N LEU A 182 -20.40 -0.49 -8.66
CA LEU A 182 -21.43 0.05 -9.58
C LEU A 182 -21.88 1.48 -9.22
N THR A 183 -21.34 2.07 -8.16
CA THR A 183 -21.70 3.42 -7.68
C THR A 183 -20.71 4.50 -8.12
N TYR A 184 -19.63 4.11 -8.81
CA TYR A 184 -18.63 5.03 -9.34
C TYR A 184 -18.70 5.10 -10.86
N GLU A 185 -18.66 6.32 -11.38
CA GLU A 185 -18.44 6.62 -12.78
C GLU A 185 -17.46 7.80 -12.84
N PRO A 186 -16.40 7.73 -13.67
CA PRO A 186 -15.47 8.85 -13.81
C PRO A 186 -16.18 10.06 -14.43
N GLU A 187 -15.84 11.27 -13.99
CA GLU A 187 -16.36 12.52 -14.58
C GLU A 187 -15.81 12.75 -15.99
N ASN A 188 -14.58 12.28 -16.24
CA ASN A 188 -13.90 12.45 -17.51
C ASN A 188 -14.05 11.22 -18.42
N ASP A 189 -14.26 11.48 -19.71
CA ASP A 189 -14.09 10.46 -20.75
C ASP A 189 -12.65 9.91 -20.75
N PRO A 190 -12.44 8.63 -21.11
CA PRO A 190 -11.09 8.07 -21.21
C PRO A 190 -10.17 8.89 -22.12
N LEU A 191 -8.88 8.93 -21.79
CA LEU A 191 -7.82 9.61 -22.53
C LEU A 191 -7.13 8.63 -23.51
N PRO A 192 -7.41 8.69 -24.82
CA PRO A 192 -6.62 8.04 -25.85
C PRO A 192 -5.13 8.40 -25.78
N LEU A 193 -4.28 7.38 -25.67
CA LEU A 193 -2.83 7.54 -25.65
C LEU A 193 -2.21 7.65 -27.05
N ASP A 194 -2.82 7.00 -28.05
CA ASP A 194 -2.40 6.91 -29.45
C ASP A 194 -2.87 8.10 -30.32
N GLU A 195 -3.95 8.78 -29.91
CA GLU A 195 -4.48 9.96 -30.60
C GLU A 195 -4.43 11.25 -29.72
N PRO A 196 -3.23 11.74 -29.34
CA PRO A 196 -3.09 12.88 -28.42
C PRO A 196 -3.65 14.21 -28.98
N ARG A 197 -3.85 14.32 -30.29
CA ARG A 197 -4.46 15.51 -30.93
C ARG A 197 -5.99 15.45 -31.01
N PHE A 198 -6.59 14.27 -30.94
CA PHE A 198 -8.05 14.09 -31.04
C PHE A 198 -8.73 14.25 -29.68
N THR A 199 -7.98 14.09 -28.59
CA THR A 199 -8.35 14.29 -27.18
C THR A 199 -8.58 15.76 -26.78
N LEU A 200 -8.48 16.70 -27.74
CA LEU A 200 -8.49 18.15 -27.51
C LEU A 200 -9.84 18.84 -27.71
N LEU A 201 -10.93 18.10 -27.99
CA LEU A 201 -12.24 18.67 -28.31
C LEU A 201 -13.28 18.68 -27.16
N THR A 202 -13.03 18.17 -25.96
CA THR A 202 -14.10 18.06 -24.93
C THR A 202 -13.68 18.38 -23.48
N THR A 203 -14.60 19.09 -22.82
CA THR A 203 -15.05 19.16 -21.41
C THR A 203 -14.31 18.45 -20.24
N SER A 204 -13.08 17.99 -20.37
CA SER A 204 -12.37 17.32 -19.28
C SER A 204 -12.04 18.29 -18.13
N ASN A 205 -12.20 17.79 -16.91
CA ASN A 205 -11.83 18.46 -15.68
C ASN A 205 -10.48 17.88 -15.22
N PRO A 206 -9.36 18.61 -15.37
CA PRO A 206 -8.02 18.09 -15.03
C PRO A 206 -7.82 17.90 -13.53
N SER A 207 -8.73 18.45 -12.71
CA SER A 207 -8.74 18.22 -11.27
C SER A 207 -9.39 16.89 -10.90
N ARG A 208 -9.97 16.17 -11.86
CA ARG A 208 -10.65 14.88 -11.67
C ARG A 208 -9.90 13.75 -12.36
N TRP A 209 -10.02 12.53 -11.82
CA TRP A 209 -9.41 11.35 -12.42
C TRP A 209 -9.96 11.12 -13.82
N GLN A 210 -9.11 10.62 -14.69
CA GLN A 210 -9.43 10.32 -16.07
C GLN A 210 -8.88 8.93 -16.37
N PRO A 211 -9.72 7.97 -16.79
CA PRO A 211 -9.26 6.69 -17.28
C PRO A 211 -8.32 6.87 -18.47
N LEU A 212 -7.33 6.00 -18.62
CA LEU A 212 -6.57 5.91 -19.87
C LEU A 212 -7.22 4.92 -20.83
N ALA A 213 -7.15 5.22 -22.12
CA ALA A 213 -7.49 4.33 -23.22
C ALA A 213 -6.21 4.00 -24.01
N PHE A 214 -5.75 2.76 -23.86
CA PHE A 214 -4.64 2.17 -24.59
C PHE A 214 -5.11 1.78 -26.01
N GLY A 215 -4.22 1.86 -26.99
CA GLY A 215 -4.53 1.57 -28.39
C GLY A 215 -4.75 0.08 -28.64
N ASP A 216 -3.67 -0.67 -28.86
CA ASP A 216 -3.75 -2.07 -29.26
C ASP A 216 -3.51 -3.06 -28.10
N PHE A 217 -2.85 -2.63 -27.03
CA PHE A 217 -2.39 -3.51 -25.97
C PHE A 217 -2.17 -2.78 -24.63
N ALA A 218 -2.44 -3.46 -23.52
CA ALA A 218 -2.21 -2.95 -22.17
C ALA A 218 -1.77 -4.10 -21.25
N LEU A 219 -0.81 -3.80 -20.37
CA LEU A 219 -0.32 -4.71 -19.35
C LEU A 219 -0.45 -4.08 -17.96
N THR A 220 -0.63 -4.92 -16.96
CA THR A 220 -0.36 -4.54 -15.58
C THR A 220 1.15 -4.34 -15.38
N GLN A 221 1.54 -3.70 -14.28
CA GLN A 221 2.97 -3.57 -13.90
C GLN A 221 3.69 -4.93 -13.81
N ASN A 222 2.96 -6.03 -13.62
CA ASN A 222 3.51 -7.38 -13.60
C ASN A 222 3.29 -8.22 -14.87
N GLY A 223 3.03 -7.57 -16.00
CA GLY A 223 3.02 -8.22 -17.30
C GLY A 223 1.78 -9.09 -17.56
N ILE A 224 0.70 -8.88 -16.81
CA ILE A 224 -0.59 -9.53 -17.03
C ILE A 224 -1.42 -8.65 -17.97
N GLU A 225 -2.02 -9.24 -19.00
CA GLU A 225 -2.91 -8.52 -19.92
C GLU A 225 -4.13 -7.96 -19.18
N THR A 226 -4.51 -6.71 -19.49
CA THR A 226 -5.62 -6.00 -18.85
C THR A 226 -6.49 -5.29 -19.90
N ASP A 227 -7.65 -4.81 -19.47
CA ASP A 227 -8.54 -4.02 -20.32
C ASP A 227 -7.84 -2.80 -20.92
N LEU A 228 -8.17 -2.50 -22.19
CA LEU A 228 -7.65 -1.33 -22.91
C LEU A 228 -8.15 0.00 -22.35
N ILE A 229 -9.27 0.00 -21.62
CA ILE A 229 -9.79 1.18 -20.93
C ILE A 229 -9.70 0.92 -19.43
N GLN A 230 -9.04 1.82 -18.71
CA GLN A 230 -8.89 1.70 -17.27
C GLN A 230 -10.24 1.78 -16.54
N ASN A 231 -10.43 0.89 -15.58
CA ASN A 231 -11.50 0.97 -14.58
C ASN A 231 -10.90 1.32 -13.22
N PHE A 232 -11.62 2.10 -12.41
CA PHE A 232 -11.09 2.54 -11.12
C PHE A 232 -10.96 1.34 -10.15
N GLN A 233 -9.74 0.89 -9.93
CA GLN A 233 -9.46 -0.23 -9.03
C GLN A 233 -9.66 0.17 -7.56
N GLY A 234 -10.59 -0.52 -6.90
CA GLY A 234 -10.88 -0.36 -5.47
C GLY A 234 -11.71 0.89 -5.12
N SER A 235 -12.50 1.44 -6.04
CA SER A 235 -13.38 2.60 -5.75
C SER A 235 -14.34 2.36 -4.57
N GLN A 236 -14.79 1.12 -4.36
CA GLN A 236 -15.64 0.71 -3.24
C GLN A 236 -14.90 0.62 -1.89
N TRP A 237 -13.57 0.78 -1.82
CA TRP A 237 -12.82 0.60 -0.56
C TRP A 237 -13.20 1.61 0.54
N LEU A 238 -13.89 2.69 0.21
CA LEU A 238 -14.59 3.59 1.15
C LEU A 238 -15.51 2.82 2.12
N MET A 239 -16.08 1.70 1.67
CA MET A 239 -17.03 0.89 2.43
C MET A 239 -16.34 -0.18 3.28
N VAL A 240 -15.06 -0.49 3.00
CA VAL A 240 -14.32 -1.54 3.69
C VAL A 240 -14.13 -1.21 5.17
N ARG A 241 -14.42 -2.21 6.01
CA ARG A 241 -14.21 -2.18 7.46
C ARG A 241 -12.71 -2.14 7.79
N PRO A 242 -12.21 -1.13 8.53
CA PRO A 242 -10.81 -1.06 8.92
C PRO A 242 -10.51 -2.00 10.11
N PHE A 243 -9.24 -2.16 10.44
CA PHE A 243 -8.75 -2.80 11.65
C PHE A 243 -8.79 -1.85 12.86
N ALA A 244 -8.05 -0.73 12.80
CA ALA A 244 -7.89 0.20 13.92
C ALA A 244 -8.42 1.61 13.63
N LEU A 245 -8.59 1.98 12.36
CA LEU A 245 -9.10 3.31 11.99
C LEU A 245 -10.56 3.52 12.41
N ARG A 246 -10.89 4.79 12.66
CA ARG A 246 -12.22 5.24 13.09
C ARG A 246 -12.63 6.46 12.28
N ARG A 247 -13.90 6.53 11.85
CA ARG A 247 -14.47 7.69 11.14
C ARG A 247 -15.65 8.30 11.90
N LYS A 248 -15.85 9.61 11.76
CA LYS A 248 -16.91 10.37 12.45
C LYS A 248 -18.31 10.05 11.94
N SER A 249 -18.43 9.70 10.66
CA SER A 249 -19.69 9.31 10.02
C SER A 249 -19.44 8.20 9.00
N PRO A 250 -20.46 7.37 8.67
CA PRO A 250 -20.33 6.34 7.64
C PRO A 250 -19.97 6.86 6.24
N SER A 251 -20.27 8.13 5.95
CA SER A 251 -19.94 8.79 4.68
C SER A 251 -18.65 9.62 4.71
N GLY A 252 -17.94 9.64 5.85
CA GLY A 252 -16.76 10.46 6.04
C GLY A 252 -15.45 9.72 5.76
N LEU A 253 -14.38 10.50 5.61
CA LEU A 253 -13.00 10.01 5.54
C LEU A 253 -12.59 9.37 6.87
N TYR A 254 -11.85 8.26 6.83
CA TYR A 254 -11.20 7.68 8.01
C TYR A 254 -10.07 8.56 8.55
N ASP A 255 -9.40 9.24 7.62
CA ASP A 255 -8.37 10.21 7.91
C ASP A 255 -8.43 11.27 6.80
N ASP A 256 -8.68 12.52 7.19
CA ASP A 256 -8.93 13.62 6.26
C ASP A 256 -7.71 14.55 6.22
N PRO A 257 -6.88 14.49 5.15
CA PRO A 257 -5.75 15.39 4.97
C PRO A 257 -6.17 16.81 4.50
N GLY A 258 -7.46 17.02 4.22
CA GLY A 258 -7.98 18.20 3.52
C GLY A 258 -8.04 18.01 2.01
N PRO A 259 -8.83 18.83 1.28
CA PRO A 259 -8.92 18.76 -0.17
C PRO A 259 -7.57 19.11 -0.84
N PRO A 260 -7.22 18.44 -1.95
CA PRO A 260 -6.05 18.81 -2.74
C PRO A 260 -6.28 20.14 -3.47
N PRO A 261 -5.21 20.83 -3.91
CA PRO A 261 -5.34 22.03 -4.73
C PRO A 261 -6.05 21.72 -6.05
N MET A 262 -6.97 22.57 -6.50
CA MET A 262 -7.70 22.38 -7.77
C MET A 262 -7.41 23.53 -8.74
N LEU A 263 -7.39 23.23 -10.04
CA LEU A 263 -7.26 24.26 -11.09
C LEU A 263 -8.44 25.24 -11.04
N GLY A 264 -8.19 26.54 -11.22
CA GLY A 264 -9.21 27.59 -11.16
C GLY A 264 -9.77 27.88 -9.76
N SER A 265 -9.26 27.24 -8.71
CA SER A 265 -9.65 27.46 -7.32
C SER A 265 -8.63 28.34 -6.57
N SER A 266 -8.80 28.50 -5.24
CA SER A 266 -7.75 29.11 -4.40
C SER A 266 -6.43 28.33 -4.39
N GLY A 267 -6.44 27.04 -4.79
CA GLY A 267 -5.26 26.19 -4.94
C GLY A 267 -4.62 26.22 -6.33
N ASP A 268 -5.12 27.04 -7.27
CA ASP A 268 -4.71 27.04 -8.68
C ASP A 268 -3.19 27.19 -8.89
N GLN A 269 -2.55 28.11 -8.17
CA GLN A 269 -1.11 28.32 -8.28
C GLN A 269 -0.33 27.07 -7.85
N GLN A 270 -0.74 26.43 -6.75
CA GLN A 270 -0.10 25.21 -6.26
C GLN A 270 -0.34 24.04 -7.22
N PHE A 271 -1.51 23.94 -7.83
CA PHE A 271 -1.82 22.92 -8.86
C PHE A 271 -0.84 23.01 -10.03
N LYS A 272 -0.61 24.22 -10.56
CA LYS A 272 0.34 24.45 -11.66
C LYS A 272 1.79 24.22 -11.26
N ASP A 273 2.19 24.72 -10.08
CA ASP A 273 3.55 24.54 -9.56
C ASP A 273 3.87 23.05 -9.33
N ASN A 274 2.89 22.25 -8.89
CA ASN A 274 3.02 20.80 -8.75
C ASN A 274 3.33 20.10 -10.08
N ILE A 275 2.72 20.54 -11.19
CA ILE A 275 2.98 19.95 -12.51
C ILE A 275 4.33 20.39 -13.07
N ASN A 276 4.70 21.66 -12.94
CA ASN A 276 6.06 22.09 -13.28
C ASN A 276 7.11 21.29 -12.49
N GLN A 277 6.85 20.96 -11.22
CA GLN A 277 7.76 20.13 -10.43
C GLN A 277 7.89 18.71 -10.99
N VAL A 278 6.80 18.09 -11.46
CA VAL A 278 6.83 16.76 -12.10
C VAL A 278 7.59 16.80 -13.43
N ILE A 279 7.33 17.82 -14.27
CA ILE A 279 8.08 18.03 -15.53
C ILE A 279 9.57 18.19 -15.23
N ARG A 280 9.92 18.90 -14.15
CA ARG A 280 11.33 19.06 -13.71
C ARG A 280 11.98 17.75 -13.27
N TYR A 281 11.27 16.85 -12.59
CA TYR A 281 11.79 15.52 -12.30
C TYR A 281 12.01 14.73 -13.59
N SER A 282 11.05 14.79 -14.53
CA SER A 282 11.16 14.13 -15.83
C SER A 282 12.36 14.66 -16.65
N SER A 283 12.67 15.95 -16.57
CA SER A 283 13.80 16.56 -17.27
C SER A 283 15.18 16.16 -16.73
N TRP A 284 15.23 15.52 -15.57
CA TRP A 284 16.46 15.06 -14.93
C TRP A 284 16.77 13.59 -15.20
N LEU A 285 15.97 12.91 -16.02
CA LEU A 285 16.10 11.47 -16.28
C LEU A 285 17.13 11.15 -17.38
N ASP A 286 17.83 12.15 -17.93
CA ASP A 286 18.85 11.93 -18.95
C ASP A 286 20.24 11.69 -18.35
N PRO A 287 20.80 10.47 -18.42
CA PRO A 287 22.14 10.20 -17.89
C PRO A 287 23.26 10.95 -18.63
N ARG A 288 22.98 11.51 -19.82
CA ARG A 288 23.96 12.31 -20.59
C ARG A 288 24.23 13.69 -19.95
N ASP A 289 23.40 14.13 -19.00
CA ASP A 289 23.62 15.38 -18.27
C ASP A 289 24.83 15.33 -17.32
N GLN A 290 25.26 14.12 -16.95
CA GLN A 290 26.40 13.82 -16.08
C GLN A 290 26.33 14.53 -14.71
N VAL A 291 25.13 14.91 -14.26
CA VAL A 291 24.95 15.56 -12.95
C VAL A 291 24.99 14.50 -11.87
N GLU A 292 25.96 14.59 -10.97
CA GLU A 292 26.08 13.68 -9.82
C GLU A 292 25.28 14.19 -8.60
N MET A 293 24.80 13.24 -7.80
CA MET A 293 24.25 13.48 -6.46
C MET A 293 24.81 12.47 -5.45
N ASN A 294 25.05 12.92 -4.23
CA ASN A 294 25.42 12.03 -3.12
C ASN A 294 24.14 11.52 -2.44
N ILE A 295 23.83 10.24 -2.61
CA ILE A 295 22.65 9.55 -2.06
C ILE A 295 22.95 8.81 -0.74
N SER A 296 24.14 8.99 -0.16
CA SER A 296 24.48 8.32 1.10
C SER A 296 23.59 8.80 2.26
N PRO A 297 23.33 7.93 3.26
CA PRO A 297 22.66 8.34 4.50
C PRO A 297 23.41 9.44 5.27
N GLN A 298 24.65 9.77 4.90
CA GLN A 298 25.40 10.88 5.48
C GLN A 298 24.69 12.23 5.26
N VAL A 299 24.20 12.46 4.04
CA VAL A 299 23.73 13.77 3.58
C VAL A 299 22.34 13.75 2.96
N TYR A 300 21.78 12.57 2.68
CA TYR A 300 20.49 12.38 2.04
C TYR A 300 19.51 11.64 2.97
N ALA A 301 18.20 11.81 2.73
CA ALA A 301 17.11 11.33 3.59
C ALA A 301 17.05 11.97 5.00
N ASN A 302 16.43 11.30 5.98
CA ASN A 302 16.11 11.84 7.31
C ASN A 302 15.10 13.01 7.29
N ASN A 303 14.03 12.91 6.49
CA ASN A 303 13.02 13.97 6.44
C ASN A 303 12.13 13.96 7.67
N ARG A 304 11.63 15.14 8.04
CA ARG A 304 10.49 15.20 8.98
C ARG A 304 9.24 14.64 8.30
N LEU A 305 8.36 14.02 9.09
CA LEU A 305 7.10 13.46 8.60
C LEU A 305 6.29 14.50 7.79
N GLY A 306 5.93 14.12 6.56
CA GLY A 306 5.18 14.98 5.63
C GLY A 306 5.98 16.15 5.06
N ARG A 307 7.31 16.04 4.98
CA ARG A 307 8.21 17.06 4.43
C ARG A 307 9.30 16.43 3.54
N MET A 308 10.00 17.28 2.79
CA MET A 308 11.20 16.96 2.01
C MET A 308 12.35 17.87 2.44
N ASP A 309 12.77 17.75 3.69
CA ASP A 309 13.72 18.67 4.34
C ASP A 309 14.87 17.97 5.07
N GLY A 310 15.04 16.68 4.78
CA GLY A 310 16.11 15.86 5.31
C GLY A 310 17.49 16.36 4.92
N ARG A 311 18.46 16.10 5.80
CA ARG A 311 19.87 16.50 5.63
C ARG A 311 20.83 15.33 5.89
N GLY A 312 20.30 14.11 5.87
CA GLY A 312 21.00 12.90 6.28
C GLY A 312 21.12 12.73 7.80
N HIS A 313 21.72 11.62 8.18
CA HIS A 313 21.98 11.20 9.57
C HIS A 313 23.40 11.56 10.03
N GLY A 314 24.32 11.84 9.09
CA GLY A 314 25.73 12.09 9.37
C GLY A 314 26.48 10.81 9.76
N ASN A 315 26.20 10.28 10.95
CA ASN A 315 26.87 9.10 11.51
C ASN A 315 25.91 7.92 11.68
N ASN A 316 26.42 6.71 11.55
CA ASN A 316 25.71 5.50 11.84
C ASN A 316 25.44 5.40 13.36
N PRO A 317 24.18 5.22 13.79
CA PRO A 317 23.81 5.23 15.21
C PRO A 317 24.33 4.00 15.99
N VAL A 318 24.69 2.93 15.30
CA VAL A 318 25.21 1.69 15.88
C VAL A 318 26.73 1.71 15.98
N THR A 319 27.44 2.13 14.92
CA THR A 319 28.92 2.13 14.92
C THR A 319 29.53 3.44 15.41
N GLY A 320 28.81 4.56 15.29
CA GLY A 320 29.30 5.91 15.58
C GLY A 320 30.11 6.57 14.45
N ASP A 321 30.46 5.80 13.42
CA ASP A 321 31.24 6.28 12.28
C ASP A 321 30.38 7.08 11.28
N PRO A 322 30.94 8.07 10.56
CA PRO A 322 30.24 8.74 9.47
C PRO A 322 29.90 7.74 8.35
N TYR A 323 28.71 7.86 7.76
CA TYR A 323 28.39 7.10 6.55
C TYR A 323 29.33 7.55 5.41
N PRO A 324 29.87 6.62 4.59
CA PRO A 324 30.68 6.96 3.44
C PRO A 324 29.85 7.67 2.38
N GLU A 325 30.49 8.52 1.57
CA GLU A 325 29.83 9.12 0.40
C GLU A 325 29.40 8.03 -0.59
N ASN A 326 28.25 8.23 -1.23
CA ASN A 326 27.71 7.36 -2.28
C ASN A 326 27.23 8.26 -3.41
N LYS A 327 28.11 8.52 -4.38
CA LYS A 327 27.84 9.43 -5.51
C LYS A 327 27.39 8.63 -6.72
N VAL A 328 26.26 9.02 -7.28
CA VAL A 328 25.66 8.42 -8.48
C VAL A 328 25.18 9.52 -9.41
N LEU A 329 24.98 9.20 -10.70
CA LEU A 329 24.29 10.11 -11.59
C LEU A 329 22.85 10.31 -11.11
N ARG A 330 22.39 11.57 -11.08
CA ARG A 330 21.04 11.93 -10.66
C ARG A 330 19.98 11.24 -11.53
N ALA A 331 20.22 11.16 -12.83
CA ALA A 331 19.35 10.44 -13.75
C ALA A 331 19.26 8.95 -13.42
N ASP A 332 20.39 8.30 -13.12
CA ASP A 332 20.41 6.90 -12.70
C ASP A 332 19.63 6.72 -11.39
N TYR A 333 19.86 7.57 -10.39
CA TYR A 333 19.10 7.51 -9.14
C TYR A 333 17.59 7.63 -9.39
N GLY A 334 17.15 8.65 -10.14
CA GLY A 334 15.73 8.91 -10.39
C GLY A 334 15.02 7.76 -11.09
N ARG A 335 15.64 7.20 -12.14
CA ARG A 335 15.12 6.04 -12.89
C ARG A 335 15.10 4.78 -12.03
N VAL A 336 16.19 4.52 -11.30
CA VAL A 336 16.32 3.38 -10.40
C VAL A 336 15.23 3.38 -9.34
N ILE A 337 15.02 4.49 -8.61
CA ILE A 337 14.00 4.49 -7.56
C ILE A 337 12.59 4.43 -8.14
N ALA A 338 12.37 5.00 -9.33
CA ALA A 338 11.07 4.95 -10.00
C ALA A 338 10.66 3.51 -10.34
N GLU A 339 11.60 2.68 -10.77
CA GLU A 339 11.37 1.27 -11.09
C GLU A 339 11.40 0.38 -9.85
N PHE A 340 12.39 0.53 -8.96
CA PHE A 340 12.52 -0.26 -7.74
C PHE A 340 11.24 -0.20 -6.89
N TRP A 341 10.68 0.99 -6.70
CA TRP A 341 9.44 1.19 -5.94
C TRP A 341 8.15 1.12 -6.79
N ALA A 342 8.25 0.85 -8.10
CA ALA A 342 7.10 0.40 -8.91
C ALA A 342 6.85 -1.10 -8.76
N ASP A 343 7.78 -1.81 -8.11
CA ASP A 343 7.73 -3.22 -7.73
C ASP A 343 7.66 -4.22 -8.93
N GLY A 344 7.58 -3.78 -10.19
CA GLY A 344 7.85 -4.59 -11.41
C GLY A 344 7.04 -5.89 -11.61
N PRO A 345 7.52 -6.83 -12.45
CA PRO A 345 6.88 -8.13 -12.69
C PRO A 345 6.95 -9.16 -11.57
N ASP A 346 7.88 -8.99 -10.65
CA ASP A 346 7.97 -9.81 -9.45
C ASP A 346 7.28 -9.15 -8.24
N SER A 347 6.38 -8.18 -8.48
CA SER A 347 5.74 -7.35 -7.46
C SER A 347 4.83 -8.11 -6.51
N GLU A 348 5.12 -8.05 -5.23
CA GLU A 348 4.15 -8.29 -4.14
C GLU A 348 3.27 -7.06 -3.81
N THR A 349 3.33 -6.01 -4.64
CA THR A 349 2.73 -4.68 -4.47
C THR A 349 3.20 -3.95 -3.19
N PRO A 350 2.94 -2.64 -3.04
CA PRO A 350 3.42 -1.88 -1.87
C PRO A 350 3.10 -2.48 -0.49
N PRO A 351 1.90 -3.06 -0.22
CA PRO A 351 1.65 -3.71 1.07
C PRO A 351 2.48 -4.99 1.29
N GLY A 352 2.77 -5.76 0.24
CA GLY A 352 3.61 -6.97 0.33
C GLY A 352 5.08 -6.63 0.53
N HIS A 353 5.58 -5.56 -0.09
CA HIS A 353 6.98 -5.13 0.02
C HIS A 353 7.42 -4.97 1.49
N TRP A 354 6.53 -4.46 2.35
CA TRP A 354 6.83 -4.30 3.78
C TRP A 354 6.81 -5.61 4.58
N ASN A 355 6.21 -6.67 4.06
CA ASN A 355 6.39 -8.02 4.61
C ASN A 355 7.77 -8.55 4.23
N VAL A 356 8.23 -8.35 2.98
CA VAL A 356 9.59 -8.71 2.55
C VAL A 356 10.64 -7.97 3.38
N VAL A 357 10.46 -6.67 3.64
CA VAL A 357 11.36 -5.92 4.52
C VAL A 357 11.34 -6.46 5.95
N ALA A 358 10.17 -6.79 6.49
CA ALA A 358 10.06 -7.36 7.85
C ALA A 358 10.79 -8.71 7.96
N ASN A 359 10.63 -9.53 6.92
CA ASN A 359 11.29 -10.81 6.72
C ASN A 359 12.82 -10.68 6.70
N GLU A 360 13.35 -9.81 5.83
CA GLU A 360 14.79 -9.54 5.77
C GLU A 360 15.37 -9.01 7.09
N VAL A 361 14.61 -8.16 7.79
CA VAL A 361 15.02 -7.65 9.11
C VAL A 361 15.06 -8.79 10.12
N ALA A 362 14.07 -9.68 10.14
CA ALA A 362 14.04 -10.83 11.04
C ALA A 362 15.23 -11.79 10.78
N ASP A 363 15.65 -11.93 9.52
CA ASP A 363 16.73 -12.82 9.10
C ASP A 363 18.13 -12.21 9.31
N HIS A 364 18.20 -10.90 9.59
CA HIS A 364 19.47 -10.22 9.75
C HIS A 364 20.21 -10.68 11.02
N PRO A 365 21.51 -11.04 10.96
CA PRO A 365 22.25 -11.59 12.10
C PRO A 365 22.36 -10.67 13.33
N GLN A 366 22.20 -9.36 13.14
CA GLN A 366 22.19 -8.37 14.22
C GLN A 366 20.81 -8.12 14.82
N THR A 367 19.75 -8.73 14.28
CA THR A 367 18.41 -8.62 14.84
C THR A 367 18.28 -9.55 16.03
N THR A 368 17.86 -8.99 17.15
CA THR A 368 17.41 -9.78 18.30
C THR A 368 15.89 -9.70 18.35
N ARG A 369 15.21 -10.85 18.23
CA ARG A 369 13.73 -10.92 18.23
C ARG A 369 13.19 -10.63 19.64
N ARG A 370 13.09 -9.35 19.99
CA ARG A 370 12.49 -8.79 21.21
C ARG A 370 11.44 -7.79 20.80
N ILE A 371 10.20 -8.00 21.24
CA ILE A 371 9.09 -7.10 20.90
C ILE A 371 9.35 -5.74 21.54
N GLU A 372 9.28 -4.68 20.74
CA GLU A 372 9.65 -3.30 21.13
C GLU A 372 11.14 -3.12 21.46
N GLY A 373 12.00 -4.07 21.08
CA GLY A 373 13.43 -4.07 21.41
C GLY A 373 13.72 -4.32 22.91
N GLU A 374 12.68 -4.54 23.71
CA GLU A 374 12.73 -4.71 25.16
C GLU A 374 12.18 -6.09 25.59
N GLY A 375 12.26 -6.41 26.89
CA GLY A 375 11.68 -7.65 27.42
C GLY A 375 12.44 -8.92 27.00
N PRO A 376 11.87 -10.13 27.21
CA PRO A 376 12.50 -11.40 26.82
C PRO A 376 12.56 -11.57 25.30
N ALA A 377 13.54 -12.35 24.83
CA ALA A 377 13.56 -12.77 23.43
C ALA A 377 12.41 -13.75 23.18
N VAL A 378 11.77 -13.63 22.04
CA VAL A 378 10.70 -14.52 21.57
C VAL A 378 11.25 -15.48 20.51
N ASN A 379 10.60 -16.61 20.32
CA ASN A 379 10.96 -17.51 19.22
C ASN A 379 10.49 -16.95 17.87
N ASP A 380 10.94 -17.59 16.79
CA ASP A 380 10.68 -17.17 15.40
C ASP A 380 9.19 -17.09 15.11
N LEU A 381 8.43 -18.13 15.50
CA LEU A 381 7.00 -18.19 15.27
C LEU A 381 6.25 -17.06 15.98
N GLU A 382 6.55 -16.79 17.26
CA GLU A 382 5.93 -15.71 18.01
C GLU A 382 6.30 -14.32 17.45
N TRP A 383 7.54 -14.14 17.02
CA TRP A 383 7.97 -12.90 16.33
C TRP A 383 7.15 -12.69 15.06
N ASP A 384 7.08 -13.70 14.20
CA ASP A 384 6.45 -13.60 12.88
C ASP A 384 4.93 -13.36 13.00
N VAL A 385 4.21 -14.12 13.84
CA VAL A 385 2.75 -13.92 13.98
C VAL A 385 2.40 -12.54 14.56
N LYS A 386 3.20 -12.04 15.52
CA LYS A 386 3.00 -10.68 16.07
C LYS A 386 3.34 -9.63 15.02
N CYS A 387 4.46 -9.77 14.33
CA CYS A 387 4.88 -8.87 13.26
C CYS A 387 3.84 -8.76 12.16
N TYR A 388 3.40 -9.89 11.59
CA TYR A 388 2.43 -9.89 10.50
C TYR A 388 1.05 -9.39 10.94
N PHE A 389 0.60 -9.69 12.17
CA PHE A 389 -0.67 -9.18 12.65
C PHE A 389 -0.68 -7.64 12.74
N ALA A 390 0.37 -7.03 13.29
CA ALA A 390 0.49 -5.57 13.32
C ALA A 390 0.74 -4.97 11.93
N MET A 391 1.67 -5.56 11.16
CA MET A 391 2.07 -5.07 9.83
C MET A 391 0.87 -5.08 8.88
N ASN A 392 0.19 -6.20 8.76
CA ASN A 392 -0.88 -6.33 7.77
C ASN A 392 -2.18 -5.67 8.24
N GLY A 393 -2.39 -5.52 9.55
CA GLY A 393 -3.39 -4.61 10.09
C GLY A 393 -3.13 -3.15 9.69
N ALA A 394 -1.86 -2.72 9.74
CA ALA A 394 -1.45 -1.39 9.30
C ALA A 394 -1.59 -1.18 7.78
N GLN A 395 -1.21 -2.18 6.98
CA GLN A 395 -1.38 -2.13 5.53
C GLN A 395 -2.87 -2.08 5.14
N HIS A 396 -3.72 -2.89 5.78
CA HIS A 396 -5.18 -2.86 5.56
C HIS A 396 -5.78 -1.50 5.91
N ASP A 397 -5.39 -0.91 7.04
CA ASP A 397 -5.82 0.43 7.44
C ASP A 397 -5.30 1.52 6.48
N ALA A 398 -4.06 1.42 6.02
CA ALA A 398 -3.49 2.33 5.04
C ALA A 398 -4.27 2.29 3.71
N ALA A 399 -4.68 1.09 3.26
CA ALA A 399 -5.55 0.93 2.08
C ALA A 399 -6.90 1.62 2.29
N THR A 400 -7.59 1.33 3.41
CA THR A 400 -8.91 1.95 3.68
C THR A 400 -8.81 3.48 3.76
N ALA A 401 -7.81 4.04 4.41
CA ALA A 401 -7.64 5.50 4.48
C ALA A 401 -7.37 6.11 3.10
N ALA A 402 -6.40 5.56 2.36
CA ALA A 402 -5.97 6.12 1.09
C ALA A 402 -7.05 5.99 0.00
N TRP A 403 -7.67 4.82 -0.15
CA TRP A 403 -8.70 4.62 -1.17
C TRP A 403 -10.01 5.34 -0.85
N THR A 404 -10.33 5.57 0.43
CA THR A 404 -11.43 6.48 0.79
C THR A 404 -11.15 7.90 0.28
N CYS A 405 -9.93 8.41 0.47
CA CYS A 405 -9.53 9.72 -0.07
C CYS A 405 -9.60 9.74 -1.60
N LYS A 406 -9.03 8.73 -2.25
CA LYS A 406 -9.03 8.62 -3.71
C LYS A 406 -10.44 8.62 -4.28
N ARG A 407 -11.36 7.88 -3.64
CA ARG A 407 -12.77 7.80 -4.05
C ARG A 407 -13.55 9.11 -3.86
N ILE A 408 -13.30 9.81 -2.76
CA ILE A 408 -14.05 11.03 -2.40
C ILE A 408 -13.52 12.25 -3.15
N TYR A 409 -12.20 12.43 -3.19
CA TYR A 409 -11.58 13.57 -3.87
C TYR A 409 -11.43 13.36 -5.37
N ASP A 410 -11.33 12.10 -5.81
CA ASP A 410 -11.32 11.73 -7.23
C ASP A 410 -10.30 12.53 -8.03
N TYR A 411 -9.11 12.78 -7.46
CA TYR A 411 -8.14 13.75 -7.96
C TYR A 411 -7.41 13.26 -9.22
N GLY A 412 -7.16 14.18 -10.15
CA GLY A 412 -6.52 13.93 -11.44
C GLY A 412 -5.08 13.40 -11.34
N ARG A 413 -4.62 12.72 -12.39
CA ARG A 413 -3.23 12.25 -12.52
C ARG A 413 -2.37 13.27 -13.27
N PRO A 414 -1.04 13.30 -13.06
CA PRO A 414 -0.17 14.27 -13.73
C PRO A 414 -0.27 14.27 -15.26
N ILE A 415 -0.48 13.10 -15.90
CA ILE A 415 -0.65 13.01 -17.36
C ILE A 415 -1.84 13.82 -17.85
N THR A 416 -3.01 13.65 -17.23
CA THR A 416 -4.22 14.44 -17.51
C THR A 416 -3.98 15.92 -17.27
N MET A 417 -3.39 16.26 -16.12
CA MET A 417 -3.13 17.65 -15.74
C MET A 417 -2.19 18.35 -16.74
N CYS A 418 -1.07 17.71 -17.09
CA CYS A 418 -0.06 18.24 -18.00
C CYS A 418 -0.61 18.40 -19.41
N ARG A 419 -1.24 17.35 -19.96
CA ARG A 419 -1.78 17.38 -21.33
C ARG A 419 -2.93 18.38 -21.46
N TYR A 420 -3.81 18.46 -20.46
CA TYR A 420 -4.87 19.46 -20.42
C TYR A 420 -4.29 20.88 -20.44
N MET A 421 -3.46 21.23 -19.46
CA MET A 421 -2.92 22.59 -19.36
C MET A 421 -2.06 22.95 -20.57
N GLY A 422 -1.28 21.99 -21.10
CA GLY A 422 -0.48 22.17 -22.31
C GLY A 422 -1.31 22.44 -23.56
N SER A 423 -2.53 21.89 -23.63
CA SER A 423 -3.45 22.16 -24.75
C SER A 423 -4.13 23.52 -24.68
N LYS A 424 -4.29 24.08 -23.47
CA LYS A 424 -4.79 25.44 -23.25
C LYS A 424 -3.77 26.49 -23.66
N GLY A 425 -2.49 26.19 -23.49
CA GLY A 425 -1.40 27.14 -23.69
C GLY A 425 -0.65 27.38 -22.38
N GLN A 426 -0.32 28.63 -22.09
CA GLN A 426 0.44 29.03 -20.91
C GLN A 426 -0.24 30.11 -20.08
N SER A 427 0.02 30.14 -18.78
CA SER A 427 -0.64 31.03 -17.81
C SER A 427 0.28 32.07 -17.16
N THR A 428 1.50 32.26 -17.67
CA THR A 428 2.54 33.10 -17.06
C THR A 428 2.60 34.52 -17.62
N ASP A 429 2.56 34.66 -18.94
CA ASP A 429 2.78 35.95 -19.61
C ASP A 429 1.63 36.26 -20.56
N LYS A 430 0.88 37.34 -20.31
CA LYS A 430 -0.21 37.75 -21.21
C LYS A 430 0.29 38.23 -22.57
N GLY A 431 1.58 38.52 -22.70
CA GLY A 431 2.19 39.00 -23.92
C GLY A 431 1.72 40.38 -24.35
N ASP A 432 2.43 40.92 -25.34
CA ASP A 432 1.99 42.09 -26.09
C ASP A 432 1.13 41.65 -27.30
N PRO A 433 0.25 42.53 -27.84
CA PRO A 433 -0.56 42.22 -29.00
C PRO A 433 0.23 41.71 -30.21
N GLY A 434 -0.18 40.57 -30.76
CA GLY A 434 0.43 39.89 -31.89
C GLY A 434 1.62 38.99 -31.54
N THR A 435 1.97 38.84 -30.26
CA THR A 435 3.05 37.94 -29.83
C THR A 435 2.55 36.51 -29.63
N PHE A 436 3.45 35.54 -29.73
CA PHE A 436 3.12 34.15 -29.35
C PHE A 436 2.73 34.02 -27.88
N ALA A 437 3.27 34.87 -26.99
CA ALA A 437 2.86 34.91 -25.59
C ALA A 437 1.37 35.26 -25.45
N GLU A 438 0.88 36.29 -26.17
CA GLU A 438 -0.54 36.63 -26.19
C GLU A 438 -1.38 35.51 -26.80
N LEU A 439 -0.98 34.98 -27.96
CA LEU A 439 -1.75 33.96 -28.69
C LEU A 439 -1.87 32.64 -27.92
N THR A 440 -0.94 32.35 -27.03
CA THR A 440 -0.91 31.13 -26.22
C THR A 440 -1.31 31.37 -24.77
N TYR A 441 -1.70 32.60 -24.38
CA TYR A 441 -2.09 32.86 -23.01
C TYR A 441 -3.48 32.29 -22.70
N ASP A 442 -3.56 31.44 -21.69
CA ASP A 442 -4.80 30.96 -21.10
C ASP A 442 -4.59 30.86 -19.57
N PRO A 443 -5.51 31.39 -18.73
CA PRO A 443 -5.39 31.27 -17.28
C PRO A 443 -5.36 29.81 -16.77
N GLU A 444 -5.81 28.82 -17.54
CA GLU A 444 -5.72 27.40 -17.23
C GLU A 444 -4.47 26.73 -17.82
N GLY A 445 -3.63 27.47 -18.55
CA GLY A 445 -2.42 26.95 -19.20
C GLY A 445 -1.27 26.61 -18.25
N LEU A 446 -0.25 25.94 -18.79
CA LEU A 446 0.99 25.61 -18.06
C LEU A 446 1.77 26.87 -17.65
N LYS A 447 2.53 26.77 -16.57
CA LYS A 447 3.42 27.86 -16.16
C LYS A 447 4.72 27.79 -16.96
N LEU A 448 5.07 28.86 -17.68
CA LEU A 448 6.33 28.96 -18.39
C LEU A 448 7.51 28.95 -17.40
N GLU A 449 8.54 28.21 -17.76
CA GLU A 449 9.79 28.10 -17.01
C GLU A 449 10.92 27.93 -18.03
N PRO A 450 11.80 28.94 -18.20
CA PRO A 450 12.88 28.86 -19.20
C PRO A 450 13.73 27.60 -19.04
N GLY A 451 13.97 26.89 -20.14
CA GLY A 451 14.68 25.62 -20.16
C GLY A 451 13.86 24.41 -19.69
N LEU A 452 12.57 24.57 -19.40
CA LEU A 452 11.70 23.49 -18.95
C LEU A 452 10.32 23.49 -19.62
N VAL A 453 9.64 24.64 -19.67
CA VAL A 453 8.30 24.81 -20.27
C VAL A 453 8.32 26.09 -21.09
N GLU A 454 8.21 25.96 -22.40
CA GLU A 454 8.41 27.05 -23.34
C GLU A 454 7.39 27.07 -24.47
N ILE A 455 7.18 28.25 -25.06
CA ILE A 455 6.40 28.40 -26.28
C ILE A 455 7.29 28.03 -27.47
N VAL A 456 6.80 27.21 -28.38
CA VAL A 456 7.47 26.98 -29.66
C VAL A 456 7.23 28.18 -30.57
N THR A 457 8.27 28.98 -30.80
CA THR A 457 8.23 30.14 -31.71
C THR A 457 9.03 29.86 -32.98
N PRO A 458 8.81 30.62 -34.08
CA PRO A 458 9.61 30.52 -35.30
C PRO A 458 11.11 30.61 -35.03
N GLU A 459 11.54 31.49 -34.11
CA GLU A 459 12.94 31.67 -33.74
C GLU A 459 13.51 30.42 -33.08
N THR A 460 12.76 29.81 -32.16
CA THR A 460 13.20 28.59 -31.46
C THR A 460 13.17 27.34 -32.34
N ALA A 461 12.43 27.38 -33.45
CA ALA A 461 12.27 26.31 -34.42
C ALA A 461 13.14 26.45 -35.67
N LEU A 462 14.01 27.47 -35.74
CA LEU A 462 14.99 27.59 -36.83
C LEU A 462 15.99 26.42 -36.80
N PRO A 463 16.63 26.10 -37.95
CA PRO A 463 17.68 25.09 -37.99
C PRO A 463 18.80 25.34 -36.96
N GLY A 464 19.17 24.32 -36.20
CA GLY A 464 20.15 24.37 -35.11
C GLY A 464 19.62 24.95 -33.79
N GLN A 465 18.32 25.25 -33.69
CA GLN A 465 17.69 25.70 -32.45
C GLN A 465 16.97 24.55 -31.74
N ARG A 466 16.71 24.73 -30.44
CA ARG A 466 16.22 23.68 -29.54
C ARG A 466 14.85 23.10 -29.88
N HIS A 467 14.02 23.80 -30.65
CA HIS A 467 12.70 23.33 -31.11
C HIS A 467 12.67 23.06 -32.63
N GLU A 468 13.83 22.86 -33.29
CA GLU A 468 13.90 22.62 -34.74
C GLU A 468 12.96 21.48 -35.19
N HIS A 469 12.96 20.35 -34.48
CA HIS A 469 12.09 19.19 -34.77
C HIS A 469 10.61 19.45 -34.48
N LEU A 470 10.30 20.52 -33.73
CA LEU A 470 8.94 20.96 -33.42
C LEU A 470 8.45 22.10 -34.32
N ALA A 471 9.10 22.37 -35.45
CA ALA A 471 8.67 23.44 -36.37
C ALA A 471 7.20 23.33 -36.83
N SER A 472 6.65 22.11 -36.88
CA SER A 472 5.22 21.88 -37.18
C SER A 472 4.26 22.24 -36.04
N SER A 473 4.79 22.55 -34.86
CA SER A 473 4.08 22.87 -33.62
C SER A 473 4.31 24.31 -33.16
N ILE A 474 4.77 25.21 -34.04
CA ILE A 474 4.87 26.64 -33.73
C ILE A 474 3.52 27.15 -33.20
N GLY A 475 3.54 27.82 -32.05
CA GLY A 475 2.36 28.27 -31.31
C GLY A 475 1.81 27.28 -30.28
N SER A 476 2.48 26.14 -30.05
CA SER A 476 2.16 25.23 -28.94
C SER A 476 3.10 25.43 -27.75
N ILE A 477 2.78 24.76 -26.64
CA ILE A 477 3.68 24.62 -25.50
C ILE A 477 4.52 23.35 -25.65
N ALA A 478 5.83 23.50 -25.55
CA ALA A 478 6.79 22.41 -25.43
C ALA A 478 7.30 22.31 -23.99
N ILE A 479 7.59 21.09 -23.56
CA ILE A 479 8.25 20.80 -22.29
C ILE A 479 9.54 20.03 -22.56
N TYR A 480 10.55 20.25 -21.72
CA TYR A 480 11.79 19.47 -21.73
C TYR A 480 11.64 18.33 -20.73
N ALA A 481 11.43 17.10 -21.20
CA ALA A 481 11.02 15.96 -20.38
C ALA A 481 11.48 14.63 -21.01
N TRP A 482 11.35 13.52 -20.27
CA TRP A 482 11.61 12.18 -20.81
C TRP A 482 10.73 11.91 -22.04
N SER A 483 11.35 11.33 -23.07
CA SER A 483 10.77 11.21 -24.40
C SER A 483 9.78 10.06 -24.58
N GLY A 484 9.72 9.11 -23.63
CA GLY A 484 8.96 7.88 -23.75
C GLY A 484 9.84 6.63 -23.74
N GLU A 485 9.22 5.45 -23.62
CA GLU A 485 9.90 4.16 -23.72
C GLU A 485 10.49 4.03 -25.14
N PRO A 486 11.78 3.68 -25.30
CA PRO A 486 12.37 3.49 -26.62
C PRO A 486 11.87 2.19 -27.26
N ASP A 487 12.08 2.04 -28.57
CA ASP A 487 11.66 0.84 -29.32
C ASP A 487 12.37 -0.44 -28.80
N ASP A 488 13.63 -0.33 -28.35
CA ASP A 488 14.38 -1.42 -27.71
C ASP A 488 14.86 -1.01 -26.28
N PRO A 489 14.03 -1.19 -25.24
CA PRO A 489 14.40 -0.80 -23.88
C PRO A 489 15.55 -1.61 -23.27
N GLU A 490 15.92 -2.77 -23.85
CA GLU A 490 17.07 -3.54 -23.37
C GLU A 490 18.42 -2.93 -23.75
N SER A 491 18.46 -2.06 -24.78
CA SER A 491 19.71 -1.52 -25.31
C SER A 491 19.71 -0.02 -25.61
N GLU A 492 18.55 0.61 -25.62
CA GLU A 492 18.38 2.02 -25.98
C GLU A 492 17.97 2.88 -24.78
N LEU A 493 18.36 4.16 -24.84
CA LEU A 493 17.94 5.21 -23.93
C LEU A 493 16.88 6.05 -24.64
N GLY A 494 15.70 6.21 -24.05
CA GLY A 494 14.71 7.18 -24.51
C GLY A 494 15.22 8.62 -24.32
N GLY A 495 15.83 8.89 -23.16
CA GLY A 495 16.46 10.17 -22.87
C GLY A 495 15.45 11.32 -22.70
N VAL A 496 15.95 12.57 -22.68
CA VAL A 496 15.14 13.78 -22.47
C VAL A 496 15.26 14.71 -23.66
N GLU A 497 14.13 15.18 -24.17
CA GLU A 497 14.07 16.15 -25.28
C GLU A 497 12.94 17.16 -25.11
N TRP A 498 12.88 18.14 -26.03
CA TRP A 498 11.72 19.03 -26.12
C TRP A 498 10.58 18.30 -26.82
N ILE A 499 9.46 18.09 -26.12
CA ILE A 499 8.25 17.46 -26.67
C ILE A 499 7.05 18.39 -26.52
N PRO A 500 6.04 18.32 -27.40
CA PRO A 500 4.76 18.99 -27.15
C PRO A 500 4.17 18.52 -25.81
N ALA A 501 3.75 19.45 -24.96
CA ALA A 501 3.22 19.14 -23.62
C ALA A 501 2.04 18.13 -23.64
N MET A 502 1.25 18.20 -24.70
CA MET A 502 0.12 17.32 -24.98
C MET A 502 0.50 15.86 -25.29
N ASN A 503 1.77 15.59 -25.60
CA ASN A 503 2.28 14.25 -25.89
C ASN A 503 2.99 13.63 -24.67
N TRP A 504 3.16 14.37 -23.58
CA TRP A 504 3.93 13.91 -22.43
C TRP A 504 3.41 12.60 -21.85
N LEU A 505 4.34 11.72 -21.49
CA LEU A 505 4.10 10.50 -20.73
C LEU A 505 4.98 10.51 -19.47
N PRO A 506 4.48 10.00 -18.33
CA PRO A 506 5.29 9.71 -17.15
C PRO A 506 6.36 8.64 -17.45
N TYR A 507 7.46 8.61 -16.67
CA TYR A 507 8.50 7.57 -16.78
C TYR A 507 7.95 6.23 -16.30
N GLN A 508 7.37 5.49 -17.25
CA GLN A 508 6.70 4.19 -17.14
C GLN A 508 6.73 3.50 -18.51
N ARG A 509 6.47 2.19 -18.55
CA ARG A 509 6.24 1.48 -19.82
C ARG A 509 5.00 2.01 -20.55
N ASP A 510 5.02 1.97 -21.88
CA ASP A 510 3.92 2.39 -22.74
C ASP A 510 2.65 1.53 -22.55
N THR A 511 2.83 0.30 -22.09
CA THR A 511 1.74 -0.63 -21.76
C THR A 511 1.16 -0.43 -20.36
N PHE A 512 1.80 0.39 -19.51
CA PHE A 512 1.39 0.70 -18.14
C PHE A 512 1.74 2.16 -17.75
N VAL A 513 1.03 3.13 -18.34
CA VAL A 513 1.41 4.55 -18.20
C VAL A 513 1.14 5.15 -16.81
N THR A 514 0.05 4.79 -16.15
CA THR A 514 -0.21 5.18 -14.74
C THR A 514 -1.21 4.22 -14.12
N PRO A 515 -1.17 3.96 -12.80
CA PRO A 515 -2.13 3.06 -12.16
C PRO A 515 -3.58 3.53 -12.32
N ALA A 516 -4.50 2.56 -12.48
CA ALA A 516 -5.92 2.74 -12.78
C ALA A 516 -6.74 3.18 -11.55
N PHE A 517 -6.36 4.31 -10.95
CA PHE A 517 -7.06 4.93 -9.84
C PHE A 517 -6.68 6.41 -9.67
N ALA A 518 -7.54 7.19 -9.00
CA ALA A 518 -7.29 8.58 -8.63
C ALA A 518 -5.99 8.77 -7.82
N SER A 519 -5.37 9.94 -7.94
CA SER A 519 -4.02 10.19 -7.41
C SER A 519 -3.98 10.44 -5.90
N TYR A 520 -4.91 11.24 -5.35
CA TYR A 520 -4.81 11.76 -3.98
C TYR A 520 -5.46 10.87 -2.92
N VAL A 521 -4.76 10.41 -1.88
CA VAL A 521 -3.30 10.52 -1.63
C VAL A 521 -2.54 9.36 -2.25
N SER A 522 -1.21 9.45 -2.33
CA SER A 522 -0.35 8.38 -2.83
C SER A 522 -0.45 7.12 -1.95
N GLY A 523 -0.86 6.01 -2.55
CA GLY A 523 -0.98 4.71 -1.86
C GLY A 523 0.38 4.21 -1.38
N HIS A 524 1.41 4.27 -2.24
CA HIS A 524 2.80 3.89 -1.89
C HIS A 524 3.31 4.63 -0.65
N SER A 525 2.99 5.92 -0.54
CA SER A 525 3.40 6.76 0.60
C SER A 525 2.67 6.35 1.88
N CYS A 526 1.37 6.01 1.77
CA CYS A 526 0.55 5.56 2.88
C CYS A 526 0.99 4.18 3.40
N PHE A 527 1.06 3.17 2.51
CA PHE A 527 1.49 1.82 2.84
C PHE A 527 2.91 1.81 3.42
N SER A 528 3.83 2.54 2.78
CA SER A 528 5.22 2.50 3.21
C SER A 528 5.45 3.16 4.55
N ARG A 529 4.77 4.29 4.82
CA ARG A 529 4.91 4.90 6.12
C ARG A 529 4.20 4.08 7.20
N ALA A 530 3.09 3.41 6.90
CA ALA A 530 2.45 2.50 7.83
C ALA A 530 3.38 1.32 8.21
N GLY A 531 4.04 0.71 7.23
CA GLY A 531 5.00 -0.37 7.46
C GLY A 531 6.23 0.09 8.26
N ALA A 532 6.78 1.27 7.94
CA ALA A 532 7.91 1.83 8.66
C ALA A 532 7.63 2.09 10.15
N GLU A 533 6.42 2.55 10.49
CA GLU A 533 6.01 2.70 11.89
C GLU A 533 5.95 1.35 12.61
N VAL A 534 5.36 0.33 11.98
CA VAL A 534 5.29 -1.02 12.58
C VAL A 534 6.69 -1.58 12.79
N MET A 535 7.59 -1.48 11.80
CA MET A 535 8.98 -1.93 11.92
C MET A 535 9.72 -1.19 13.03
N THR A 536 9.54 0.12 13.10
CA THR A 536 10.14 0.95 14.16
C THR A 536 9.66 0.51 15.54
N LYS A 537 8.35 0.26 15.68
CA LYS A 537 7.75 -0.14 16.94
C LYS A 537 8.15 -1.55 17.34
N ILE A 538 8.08 -2.53 16.44
CA ILE A 538 8.33 -3.94 16.81
C ILE A 538 9.80 -4.20 17.11
N THR A 539 10.73 -3.55 16.40
CA THR A 539 12.18 -3.69 16.62
C THR A 539 12.70 -2.81 17.76
N GLY A 540 11.90 -1.82 18.20
CA GLY A 540 12.31 -0.84 19.20
C GLY A 540 13.28 0.23 18.66
N SER A 541 13.54 0.27 17.36
CA SER A 541 14.51 1.16 16.73
C SER A 541 13.98 1.67 15.40
N PRO A 542 14.12 2.96 15.05
CA PRO A 542 13.78 3.43 13.71
C PRO A 542 14.78 2.97 12.65
N TYR A 543 15.95 2.47 13.07
CA TYR A 543 17.05 2.08 12.20
C TYR A 543 16.99 0.61 11.80
N PHE A 544 17.39 0.33 10.56
CA PHE A 544 17.68 -1.04 10.14
C PHE A 544 18.74 -1.66 11.07
N PRO A 545 18.77 -3.00 11.24
CA PRO A 545 19.82 -3.68 11.98
C PRO A 545 21.21 -3.23 11.54
N GLY A 546 22.11 -2.93 12.48
CA GLY A 546 23.43 -2.36 12.17
C GLY A 546 23.42 -0.88 11.75
N GLY A 547 22.27 -0.23 11.75
CA GLY A 547 22.09 1.17 11.35
C GLY A 547 22.16 1.39 9.84
N PHE A 548 22.03 0.34 9.03
CA PHE A 548 22.29 0.43 7.59
C PHE A 548 21.64 -0.71 6.83
N LYS A 549 21.02 -0.40 5.69
CA LYS A 549 20.56 -1.33 4.67
C LYS A 549 21.07 -0.85 3.32
N GLU A 550 21.53 -1.78 2.50
CA GLU A 550 21.92 -1.53 1.12
C GLU A 550 21.19 -2.49 0.19
N TYR A 551 20.84 -2.01 -1.01
CA TYR A 551 20.35 -2.80 -2.12
C TYR A 551 21.13 -2.45 -3.40
N LEU A 552 21.67 -3.46 -4.09
CA LEU A 552 22.40 -3.28 -5.34
C LEU A 552 21.44 -3.38 -6.52
N ILE A 553 21.45 -2.37 -7.37
CA ILE A 553 20.78 -2.32 -8.67
C ILE A 553 21.87 -2.44 -9.74
N PRO A 554 22.01 -3.60 -10.40
CA PRO A 554 23.05 -3.81 -11.38
C PRO A 554 22.93 -2.87 -12.57
N LYS A 555 24.06 -2.49 -13.15
CA LYS A 555 24.10 -1.80 -14.44
C LYS A 555 23.25 -2.53 -15.50
N GLY A 556 22.44 -1.77 -16.24
CA GLY A 556 21.64 -2.28 -17.35
C GLY A 556 20.48 -3.19 -16.93
N SER A 557 20.03 -3.13 -15.67
CA SER A 557 18.92 -3.94 -15.15
C SER A 557 17.55 -3.25 -15.19
N LEU A 558 17.46 -2.00 -15.64
CA LEU A 558 16.19 -1.29 -15.79
C LEU A 558 15.38 -1.86 -16.96
N GLU A 559 14.08 -1.78 -16.81
CA GLU A 559 13.08 -2.39 -17.68
C GLU A 559 12.41 -1.38 -18.62
N PHE A 560 12.36 -0.09 -18.24
CA PHE A 560 11.66 0.93 -19.01
C PHE A 560 12.54 1.53 -20.11
N GLU A 561 13.85 1.53 -19.91
CA GLU A 561 14.89 1.88 -20.89
C GLU A 561 16.24 1.38 -20.38
N TYR A 562 17.28 1.38 -21.22
CA TYR A 562 18.61 0.92 -20.83
C TYR A 562 19.17 1.73 -19.66
N GLY A 563 19.46 1.06 -18.56
CA GLY A 563 20.09 1.69 -17.40
C GLY A 563 20.07 0.77 -16.18
N PRO A 564 20.55 1.22 -15.01
CA PRO A 564 21.36 2.42 -14.84
C PRO A 564 22.67 2.32 -15.61
N THR A 565 23.36 3.44 -15.83
CA THR A 565 24.61 3.46 -16.62
C THR A 565 25.81 2.81 -15.92
N ASP A 566 25.75 2.72 -14.59
CA ASP A 566 26.65 2.00 -13.71
C ASP A 566 25.84 1.35 -12.55
N ASP A 567 26.47 0.48 -11.77
CA ASP A 567 25.86 -0.11 -10.58
C ASP A 567 25.41 0.98 -9.60
N VAL A 568 24.14 0.95 -9.19
CA VAL A 568 23.59 1.87 -8.17
C VAL A 568 23.34 1.10 -6.89
N ARG A 569 23.83 1.64 -5.76
CA ARG A 569 23.58 1.08 -4.43
C ARG A 569 22.62 2.00 -3.68
N LEU A 570 21.36 1.60 -3.56
CA LEU A 570 20.40 2.29 -2.69
C LEU A 570 20.78 2.00 -1.24
N GLN A 571 20.75 3.03 -0.39
CA GLN A 571 21.21 2.94 0.99
C GLN A 571 20.25 3.68 1.93
N TRP A 572 19.85 3.01 3.00
CA TRP A 572 18.96 3.56 4.01
C TRP A 572 19.50 3.32 5.41
N ALA A 573 19.44 4.34 6.27
CA ALA A 573 19.76 4.15 7.70
C ALA A 573 18.52 3.66 8.46
N SER A 574 17.37 4.26 8.18
CA SER A 574 16.11 4.04 8.87
C SER A 574 15.00 3.51 7.96
N TYR A 575 14.01 2.84 8.56
CA TYR A 575 12.79 2.43 7.87
C TYR A 575 12.05 3.63 7.27
N TYR A 576 12.15 4.79 7.92
CA TYR A 576 11.55 6.04 7.42
C TYR A 576 12.24 6.56 6.16
N ASP A 577 13.54 6.33 5.99
CA ASP A 577 14.27 6.72 4.77
C ASP A 577 13.78 5.90 3.57
N ALA A 578 13.67 4.57 3.72
CA ALA A 578 13.11 3.70 2.69
C ALA A 578 11.65 4.08 2.38
N SER A 579 10.84 4.30 3.42
CA SER A 579 9.45 4.75 3.25
C SER A 579 9.31 6.10 2.55
N ASP A 580 10.19 7.05 2.83
CA ASP A 580 10.17 8.37 2.20
C ASP A 580 10.60 8.30 0.73
N GLU A 581 11.57 7.45 0.42
CA GLU A 581 12.03 7.22 -0.95
C GLU A 581 10.95 6.53 -1.80
N ALA A 582 10.18 5.61 -1.22
CA ALA A 582 9.00 5.01 -1.87
C ALA A 582 7.94 6.05 -2.28
N GLY A 583 7.81 7.16 -1.54
CA GLY A 583 6.97 8.28 -1.92
C GLY A 583 7.61 9.19 -2.99
N ILE A 584 8.89 9.51 -2.82
CA ILE A 584 9.68 10.35 -3.75
C ILE A 584 9.75 9.72 -5.14
N SER A 585 9.91 8.40 -5.22
CA SER A 585 9.96 7.65 -6.48
C SER A 585 8.74 7.87 -7.37
N ARG A 586 7.61 8.28 -6.79
CA ARG A 586 6.36 8.51 -7.54
C ARG A 586 6.31 9.88 -8.19
N LEU A 587 7.13 10.81 -7.71
CA LEU A 587 7.41 12.08 -8.36
C LEU A 587 8.37 11.88 -9.54
N TRP A 588 9.44 11.10 -9.34
CA TRP A 588 10.39 10.72 -10.40
C TRP A 588 9.73 9.91 -11.52
N GLY A 589 8.87 8.96 -11.16
CA GLY A 589 8.06 8.22 -12.12
C GLY A 589 6.97 9.04 -12.80
N GLY A 590 6.71 10.29 -12.37
CA GLY A 590 5.71 11.17 -13.00
C GLY A 590 4.25 10.79 -12.76
N ILE A 591 3.94 9.86 -11.86
CA ILE A 591 2.57 9.35 -11.63
C ILE A 591 1.84 9.99 -10.43
N HIS A 592 2.56 10.78 -9.64
CA HIS A 592 2.04 11.55 -8.51
C HIS A 592 2.64 12.95 -8.45
N VAL A 593 1.92 13.89 -7.84
CA VAL A 593 2.42 15.22 -7.46
C VAL A 593 2.78 15.26 -5.98
N LEU A 594 3.57 16.27 -5.57
CA LEU A 594 4.05 16.41 -4.18
C LEU A 594 2.91 16.40 -3.14
N VAL A 595 1.76 16.99 -3.50
CA VAL A 595 0.58 17.02 -2.62
C VAL A 595 -0.08 15.66 -2.45
N ASP A 596 0.19 14.67 -3.31
CA ASP A 596 -0.29 13.29 -3.10
C ASP A 596 0.58 12.55 -2.08
N ASP A 597 1.90 12.76 -2.14
CA ASP A 597 2.91 12.06 -1.35
C ASP A 597 2.90 12.49 0.12
N LEU A 598 3.11 13.79 0.40
CA LEU A 598 3.37 14.25 1.76
C LEU A 598 2.21 13.99 2.74
N PRO A 599 0.93 14.27 2.39
CA PRO A 599 -0.19 13.89 3.22
C PRO A 599 -0.37 12.37 3.31
N GLY A 600 -0.04 11.63 2.23
CA GLY A 600 -0.05 10.17 2.23
C GLY A 600 0.87 9.58 3.29
N ARG A 601 2.10 10.10 3.45
CA ARG A 601 3.03 9.69 4.53
C ARG A 601 2.42 9.96 5.91
N VAL A 602 1.84 11.15 6.09
CA VAL A 602 1.23 11.57 7.36
C VAL A 602 0.06 10.64 7.74
N MET A 603 -0.77 10.26 6.77
CA MET A 603 -1.86 9.30 6.97
C MET A 603 -1.33 7.89 7.26
N GLY A 604 -0.34 7.43 6.50
CA GLY A 604 0.32 6.14 6.73
C GLY A 604 0.88 6.00 8.14
N SER A 605 1.53 7.06 8.65
CA SER A 605 2.05 7.09 10.02
C SER A 605 0.95 6.86 11.06
N ARG A 606 -0.21 7.52 10.90
CA ARG A 606 -1.35 7.33 11.81
C ARG A 606 -1.97 5.93 11.69
N ALA A 607 -2.06 5.38 10.49
CA ALA A 607 -2.53 4.01 10.27
C ALA A 607 -1.60 2.99 10.97
N GLY A 608 -0.28 3.09 10.73
CA GLY A 608 0.71 2.20 11.32
C GLY A 608 0.73 2.24 12.85
N LEU A 609 0.76 3.44 13.44
CA LEU A 609 0.78 3.60 14.89
C LEU A 609 -0.49 3.04 15.55
N ARG A 610 -1.67 3.33 14.98
CA ARG A 610 -2.95 2.84 15.53
C ARG A 610 -3.10 1.32 15.41
N ALA A 611 -2.71 0.75 14.27
CA ALA A 611 -2.73 -0.69 14.06
C ALA A 611 -1.79 -1.40 15.05
N TYR A 612 -0.57 -0.89 15.22
CA TYR A 612 0.38 -1.44 16.19
C TYR A 612 -0.15 -1.34 17.64
N GLU A 613 -0.68 -0.18 18.02
CA GLU A 613 -1.27 0.03 19.36
C GLU A 613 -2.44 -0.92 19.62
N LEU A 614 -3.29 -1.18 18.62
CA LEU A 614 -4.39 -2.13 18.75
C LEU A 614 -3.87 -3.57 18.83
N ALA A 615 -2.94 -3.96 17.96
CA ALA A 615 -2.34 -5.29 17.95
C ALA A 615 -1.70 -5.64 19.29
N ARG A 616 -0.95 -4.70 19.89
CA ARG A 616 -0.34 -4.89 21.21
C ARG A 616 -1.34 -5.23 22.30
N LYS A 617 -2.55 -4.65 22.27
CA LYS A 617 -3.61 -4.95 23.25
C LYS A 617 -4.17 -6.36 23.11
N TYR A 618 -4.12 -6.94 21.91
CA TYR A 618 -4.45 -8.34 21.70
C TYR A 618 -3.32 -9.24 22.20
N TRP A 619 -2.06 -8.85 22.00
CA TRP A 619 -0.90 -9.62 22.48
C TRP A 619 -0.84 -9.76 24.00
N ASP A 620 -1.13 -8.68 24.73
CA ASP A 620 -1.02 -8.64 26.20
C ASP A 620 -2.37 -8.86 26.93
N GLY A 621 -3.44 -9.11 26.17
CA GLY A 621 -4.80 -9.30 26.67
C GLY A 621 -5.39 -8.06 27.36
N SER A 622 -4.77 -6.89 27.25
CA SER A 622 -5.32 -5.65 27.82
C SER A 622 -6.60 -5.20 27.10
N ILE A 623 -6.83 -5.65 25.86
CA ILE A 623 -8.01 -5.27 25.07
C ILE A 623 -9.33 -5.60 25.79
N ILE A 624 -9.37 -6.68 26.58
CA ILE A 624 -10.55 -7.09 27.36
C ILE A 624 -10.62 -6.44 28.76
N LYS A 625 -9.55 -5.77 29.20
CA LYS A 625 -9.46 -5.08 30.49
C LYS A 625 -9.83 -3.59 30.41
N GLU A 626 -9.77 -2.98 29.21
CA GLU A 626 -10.09 -1.56 29.04
C GLU A 626 -11.59 -1.27 29.25
N PRO A 627 -11.99 -0.22 29.99
CA PRO A 627 -13.40 0.08 30.19
C PRO A 627 -14.09 0.50 28.87
N VAL A 628 -15.29 -0.02 28.64
CA VAL A 628 -16.14 0.38 27.50
C VAL A 628 -16.60 1.83 27.70
N GLN A 629 -16.12 2.72 26.84
CA GLN A 629 -16.55 4.13 26.85
C GLN A 629 -17.97 4.23 26.31
N PHE A 630 -18.85 4.93 27.02
CA PHE A 630 -20.23 5.13 26.58
C PHE A 630 -20.79 6.50 26.97
N SER A 631 -21.84 6.90 26.27
CA SER A 631 -22.64 8.10 26.51
C SER A 631 -24.09 7.70 26.73
N PHE A 632 -24.77 8.47 27.58
CA PHE A 632 -26.16 8.28 27.96
C PHE A 632 -26.93 9.57 27.67
N SER A 633 -28.11 9.46 27.07
CA SER A 633 -29.05 10.57 26.95
C SER A 633 -30.49 10.13 27.23
N ARG A 634 -31.29 11.06 27.76
CA ARG A 634 -32.71 10.85 28.04
C ARG A 634 -33.55 11.93 27.37
N ASP A 635 -34.49 11.51 26.54
CA ASP A 635 -35.55 12.36 26.00
C ASP A 635 -36.79 12.21 26.89
N VAL A 636 -37.11 13.26 27.65
CA VAL A 636 -38.24 13.24 28.59
C VAL A 636 -39.57 13.33 27.85
N THR A 637 -39.61 13.97 26.68
CA THR A 637 -40.83 14.14 25.88
C THR A 637 -41.25 12.83 25.23
N LEU A 638 -40.28 12.08 24.71
CA LEU A 638 -40.50 10.78 24.08
C LEU A 638 -40.44 9.61 25.05
N ALA A 639 -40.16 9.86 26.35
CA ALA A 639 -39.82 8.85 27.33
C ALA A 639 -38.80 7.85 26.73
N LYS A 640 -37.66 8.35 26.25
CA LYS A 640 -36.65 7.51 25.58
C LYS A 640 -35.30 7.63 26.29
N VAL A 641 -34.65 6.50 26.53
CA VAL A 641 -33.25 6.44 26.94
C VAL A 641 -32.41 5.98 25.75
N THR A 642 -31.24 6.59 25.55
CA THR A 642 -30.29 6.20 24.51
C THR A 642 -28.91 5.97 25.12
N LEU A 643 -28.36 4.78 24.89
CA LEU A 643 -26.98 4.43 25.16
C LEU A 643 -26.22 4.41 23.84
N LYS A 644 -25.02 5.01 23.79
CA LYS A 644 -24.08 4.83 22.69
C LYS A 644 -22.71 4.53 23.24
N TRP A 645 -21.97 3.59 22.64
CA TRP A 645 -20.66 3.20 23.16
C TRP A 645 -19.67 2.88 22.06
N ASP A 646 -18.39 2.90 22.43
CA ASP A 646 -17.30 2.53 21.55
C ASP A 646 -17.19 1.00 21.50
N ARG A 647 -17.13 0.47 20.28
CA ARG A 647 -16.86 -0.93 20.02
C ARG A 647 -15.45 -1.11 19.47
N THR A 648 -14.89 -2.26 19.79
CA THR A 648 -13.73 -2.85 19.11
C THR A 648 -14.27 -3.93 18.18
N ILE A 649 -13.93 -3.83 16.90
CA ILE A 649 -14.35 -4.77 15.87
C ILE A 649 -13.92 -6.19 16.26
N GLY A 650 -14.77 -7.18 16.00
CA GLY A 650 -14.52 -8.58 16.32
C GLY A 650 -15.00 -9.02 17.70
N LEU A 651 -15.04 -8.14 18.70
CA LEU A 651 -15.53 -8.44 20.06
C LEU A 651 -17.06 -8.39 20.17
N PHE A 652 -17.62 -9.06 21.18
CA PHE A 652 -19.05 -9.16 21.42
C PHE A 652 -19.52 -8.16 22.47
N TYR A 653 -20.70 -7.58 22.28
CA TYR A 653 -21.31 -6.62 23.20
C TYR A 653 -22.75 -6.99 23.52
N LYS A 654 -23.17 -6.73 24.74
CA LYS A 654 -24.55 -6.92 25.21
C LYS A 654 -24.97 -5.79 26.14
N VAL A 655 -26.22 -5.35 26.04
CA VAL A 655 -26.82 -4.39 26.98
C VAL A 655 -27.67 -5.13 28.00
N GLN A 656 -27.52 -4.75 29.27
CA GLN A 656 -28.37 -5.20 30.35
C GLN A 656 -28.95 -4.03 31.12
N SER A 657 -30.14 -4.22 31.68
CA SER A 657 -30.78 -3.29 32.60
C SER A 657 -30.92 -3.88 34.00
N SER A 658 -31.09 -3.02 35.00
CA SER A 658 -31.34 -3.41 36.38
C SER A 658 -32.23 -2.39 37.10
N TYR A 659 -33.04 -2.91 38.03
CA TYR A 659 -33.86 -2.13 38.95
C TYR A 659 -33.13 -1.81 40.28
N ASP A 660 -32.19 -2.67 40.69
CA ASP A 660 -31.65 -2.71 42.05
C ASP A 660 -30.12 -2.88 42.12
N LEU A 661 -29.44 -2.93 40.97
CA LEU A 661 -28.01 -3.27 40.79
C LEU A 661 -27.63 -4.71 41.19
N GLY A 662 -28.55 -5.51 41.75
CA GLY A 662 -28.33 -6.90 42.14
C GLY A 662 -28.76 -7.90 41.07
N SER A 663 -29.92 -7.68 40.47
CA SER A 663 -30.48 -8.51 39.39
C SER A 663 -30.35 -7.78 38.05
N TRP A 664 -29.94 -8.49 37.00
CA TRP A 664 -29.73 -7.92 35.67
C TRP A 664 -30.50 -8.70 34.61
N TRP A 665 -31.14 -7.99 33.68
CA TRP A 665 -31.90 -8.56 32.57
C TRP A 665 -31.25 -8.18 31.24
N ASP A 666 -31.21 -9.14 30.32
CA ASP A 666 -30.71 -8.92 28.96
C ASP A 666 -31.69 -8.06 28.17
N GLU A 667 -31.20 -6.94 27.64
CA GLU A 667 -31.94 -6.06 26.73
C GLU A 667 -31.57 -6.33 25.27
N THR A 668 -30.41 -6.94 25.05
CA THR A 668 -29.96 -7.40 23.73
C THR A 668 -29.33 -8.78 23.86
N GLU A 669 -29.26 -9.51 22.76
CA GLU A 669 -28.35 -10.64 22.63
C GLU A 669 -26.89 -10.17 22.59
N TRP A 670 -25.95 -11.12 22.68
CA TRP A 670 -24.55 -10.84 22.34
C TRP A 670 -24.44 -10.57 20.84
N ILE A 671 -23.96 -9.37 20.49
CA ILE A 671 -23.76 -8.97 19.10
C ILE A 671 -22.28 -8.75 18.87
N ARG A 672 -21.75 -9.41 17.84
CA ARG A 672 -20.39 -9.20 17.38
C ARG A 672 -20.26 -7.81 16.74
N ALA A 673 -19.21 -7.08 17.10
CA ALA A 673 -18.95 -5.77 16.55
C ALA A 673 -18.43 -5.86 15.11
N GLU A 674 -19.23 -5.35 14.18
CA GLU A 674 -18.89 -5.16 12.77
C GLU A 674 -18.61 -3.69 12.43
N ASP A 675 -18.80 -2.81 13.40
CA ASP A 675 -18.42 -1.42 13.33
C ASP A 675 -17.91 -0.97 14.70
N ILE A 676 -17.56 0.31 14.78
CA ILE A 676 -16.88 0.91 15.93
C ILE A 676 -17.84 1.58 16.94
N TRP A 677 -19.15 1.65 16.69
CA TRP A 677 -20.13 2.31 17.57
C TRP A 677 -21.34 1.42 17.86
N GLY A 678 -21.67 1.22 19.12
CA GLY A 678 -22.92 0.59 19.53
C GLY A 678 -23.99 1.62 19.85
N LYS A 679 -25.27 1.25 19.64
CA LYS A 679 -26.42 2.05 20.03
C LYS A 679 -27.53 1.16 20.57
N PHE A 680 -28.13 1.56 21.69
CA PHE A 680 -29.35 0.96 22.24
C PHE A 680 -30.34 2.07 22.61
N GLU A 681 -31.61 1.87 22.28
CA GLU A 681 -32.71 2.77 22.63
C GLU A 681 -33.78 2.02 23.42
N ASP A 682 -34.02 2.45 24.65
CA ASP A 682 -35.18 2.02 25.44
C ASP A 682 -36.29 3.06 25.25
N THR A 683 -37.34 2.67 24.52
CA THR A 683 -38.50 3.51 24.20
C THR A 683 -39.65 3.36 25.19
N THR A 684 -39.52 2.46 26.17
CA THR A 684 -40.45 2.27 27.28
C THR A 684 -39.70 2.18 28.62
N PRO A 685 -38.82 3.15 28.94
CA PRO A 685 -38.06 3.15 30.18
C PRO A 685 -39.03 3.27 31.35
N SER A 686 -39.16 2.20 32.12
CA SER A 686 -39.99 2.25 33.33
C SER A 686 -39.30 3.12 34.39
N PRO A 687 -40.03 3.78 35.29
CA PRO A 687 -39.45 4.50 36.43
C PRO A 687 -38.55 3.62 37.31
N GLU A 688 -38.72 2.30 37.20
CA GLU A 688 -37.97 1.29 37.94
C GLU A 688 -36.65 0.96 37.21
N ARG A 689 -36.58 1.05 35.86
CA ARG A 689 -35.35 0.81 35.07
C ARG A 689 -34.32 1.94 35.29
N GLY A 690 -33.68 1.93 36.45
CA GLY A 690 -32.75 2.98 36.89
C GLY A 690 -31.32 2.81 36.41
N PHE A 691 -30.92 1.59 36.03
CA PHE A 691 -29.52 1.27 35.75
C PHE A 691 -29.37 0.48 34.45
N TYR A 692 -28.34 0.84 33.68
CA TYR A 692 -27.94 0.12 32.47
C TYR A 692 -26.45 -0.20 32.54
N ARG A 693 -26.04 -1.31 31.96
CA ARG A 693 -24.63 -1.62 31.72
C ARG A 693 -24.43 -2.21 30.33
N ILE A 694 -23.24 -1.99 29.79
CA ILE A 694 -22.77 -2.59 28.55
C ILE A 694 -21.70 -3.59 28.92
N LEU A 695 -21.92 -4.85 28.54
CA LEU A 695 -20.96 -5.93 28.69
C LEU A 695 -20.16 -6.08 27.40
N ARG A 696 -18.90 -6.50 27.55
CA ARG A 696 -18.01 -6.87 26.45
C ARG A 696 -17.46 -8.28 26.70
N SER A 697 -17.40 -9.10 25.67
CA SER A 697 -16.87 -10.47 25.71
C SER A 697 -16.07 -10.80 24.45
N ILE A 698 -15.26 -11.85 24.54
CA ILE A 698 -14.54 -12.48 23.42
C ILE A 698 -15.38 -13.55 22.73
N SER A 699 -16.47 -14.01 23.36
CA SER A 699 -17.42 -15.00 22.85
C SER A 699 -18.86 -14.48 22.89
N GLY A 700 -19.69 -14.94 21.96
CA GLY A 700 -21.13 -14.67 21.92
C GLY A 700 -21.98 -15.62 22.76
N SER A 701 -21.35 -16.59 23.42
CA SER A 701 -21.96 -17.59 24.33
C SER A 701 -21.61 -17.31 25.78
#